data_AF-A0AAD5F3C3-F1
#
_entry.id   AF-A0AAD5F3C3-F1
#
_cell.length_a   1.000
_cell.length_b   1.000
_cell.length_c   1.000
_cell.angle_alpha   90.00
_cell.angle_beta   90.00
_cell.angle_gamma   90.00
#
_symmetry.space_group_name_H-M   'P 1'
#
loop_
_entity.id
_entity.type
_entity.pdbx_description
1 polymer ?
#
loop_
_entity_poly.entity_id
_entity_poly.type
_entity_poly.pdbx_seq_one_letter_code
_entity_poly.pdbx_strand_id
1 'polypeptide(L)'
;MFQSHETAKSLTWHAARKSIDGQMSHPADSPSWKLLDDKWPEFGNEPRNLRLALSSDGFNPHSSISSRYSCWPVILVTYNLPPWLCMKRKFMMLTLLISGPKQPGNDMDVYLEPLIDDLKSLWVGIRGVYDAHNGEYFTLRAALMWTINDFPAYGNLSSCVVKGYKACPICGDDTPSHRLKNGHKICYIGHRKWLPINHPYRRQRAAFNGKPEYGIPPEPLTGEEVLHMVENGDRVCWKKKSIFFDLEYWKYLPVRHALDVMHIEKNVCNSIIGTLLEIPGKNKDGIAARLDLLNMGVKTDLQPKYGERRTRLPPGPWNLSRAEKREVCNSFDGMKVPEGYSSNIKNLVSLQDSRLLDLKSHDCHTLMQQLLPVAIRSVLEKPARYAITRLCFFFNAICAKIVDVSKLDKLEEDVVVTLCLLEKYFPPSFFDIMVHLVVHLVREVRLCGPVYFRWMYPFERYMKVLKGYVQNRTRPEGCIAERYIAEEAVEFCTQHLSYVSTVGVPSSQKMGVSKPLSGCTNTEEVLPYIEQHMIHIKTAYPKFRKRTKWLQDKHNSTFIQWLRFKVQSELEEDNHGVSEILRWLAAGPNMAVPLYRSYLIKGIKFNIKAQDDVRKTQNSGVYLLAHTMQVASAKDKNPILSNMGFYGVIQEIWDLDYQKFTIPVFRCDWIDSSGLVVDELGFTLVDLSKIGHRNDQFVLASQVKQIFFIDDPMHRGWSVVLSMPNREYNDVIGDEVLGDVIIECEPFTRGMPNVDTFDELVGELGGQNIRGGCEDIWIE
;
A
#
# COMPACT_ATOMS: atom_id res chain seq x y z
N MET A 1 24.07 -18.86 1.48
CA MET A 1 22.61 -19.01 1.72
C MET A 1 22.25 -20.35 2.39
N PHE A 2 22.40 -21.50 1.72
CA PHE A 2 21.97 -22.82 2.25
C PHE A 2 22.79 -23.39 3.43
N GLN A 3 23.92 -22.79 3.79
CA GLN A 3 24.72 -23.21 4.94
C GLN A 3 24.11 -22.83 6.31
N SER A 4 23.20 -21.84 6.34
CA SER A 4 22.49 -21.46 7.57
C SER A 4 21.20 -22.27 7.67
N HIS A 5 21.04 -23.05 8.73
CA HIS A 5 19.85 -23.87 8.96
C HIS A 5 18.55 -23.05 8.91
N GLU A 6 18.52 -21.87 9.55
CA GLU A 6 17.34 -20.99 9.54
C GLU A 6 17.06 -20.38 8.16
N THR A 7 18.11 -19.99 7.44
CA THR A 7 17.99 -19.40 6.09
C THR A 7 17.53 -20.46 5.09
N ALA A 8 18.13 -21.65 5.12
CA ALA A 8 17.78 -22.78 4.26
C ALA A 8 16.32 -23.21 4.47
N LYS A 9 15.86 -23.28 5.73
CA LYS A 9 14.44 -23.49 6.04
C LYS A 9 13.55 -22.40 5.45
N SER A 10 13.96 -21.13 5.54
CA SER A 10 13.18 -20.01 5.00
C SER A 10 13.13 -20.00 3.46
N LEU A 11 14.18 -20.51 2.79
CA LEU A 11 14.24 -20.62 1.33
C LEU A 11 13.31 -21.70 0.75
N THR A 12 12.71 -22.55 1.58
CA THR A 12 11.69 -23.52 1.15
C THR A 12 10.30 -23.17 1.69
N TRP A 13 10.16 -22.00 2.33
CA TRP A 13 8.89 -21.55 2.93
C TRP A 13 7.74 -21.50 1.94
N HIS A 14 8.00 -21.02 0.71
CA HIS A 14 6.97 -20.88 -0.32
C HIS A 14 6.30 -22.20 -0.70
N ALA A 15 7.00 -23.34 -0.55
CA ALA A 15 6.49 -24.67 -0.84
C ALA A 15 5.77 -25.30 0.37
N ALA A 16 6.20 -24.97 1.59
CA ALA A 16 5.61 -25.50 2.82
C ALA A 16 4.36 -24.73 3.30
N ARG A 17 4.14 -23.52 2.79
CA ARG A 17 2.99 -22.68 3.20
C ARG A 17 1.68 -23.24 2.64
N LYS A 18 0.59 -22.97 3.36
CA LYS A 18 -0.76 -23.20 2.85
C LYS A 18 -1.20 -21.98 2.04
N SER A 19 -1.37 -22.15 0.74
CA SER A 19 -2.09 -21.16 -0.09
C SER A 19 -3.57 -21.14 0.30
N ILE A 20 -4.20 -19.98 0.18
CA ILE A 20 -5.65 -19.84 0.37
C ILE A 20 -6.26 -19.73 -1.03
N ASP A 21 -7.18 -20.63 -1.35
CA ASP A 21 -7.85 -20.62 -2.65
C ASP A 21 -8.56 -19.29 -2.90
N GLY A 22 -8.39 -18.76 -4.11
CA GLY A 22 -8.94 -17.47 -4.51
C GLY A 22 -8.16 -16.24 -4.01
N GLN A 23 -7.05 -16.42 -3.26
CA GLN A 23 -6.20 -15.32 -2.80
C GLN A 23 -4.75 -15.47 -3.25
N MET A 24 -4.09 -14.35 -3.54
CA MET A 24 -2.64 -14.27 -3.76
C MET A 24 -2.00 -13.41 -2.68
N SER A 25 -1.06 -13.98 -1.93
CA SER A 25 -0.29 -13.26 -0.88
C SER A 25 1.21 -13.24 -1.15
N HIS A 26 1.65 -13.90 -2.22
CA HIS A 26 3.05 -14.06 -2.56
C HIS A 26 3.23 -14.30 -4.08
N PRO A 27 4.39 -13.97 -4.70
CA PRO A 27 4.63 -14.24 -6.12
C PRO A 27 4.49 -15.72 -6.50
N ALA A 28 4.72 -16.62 -5.56
CA ALA A 28 4.52 -18.06 -5.77
C ALA A 28 3.04 -18.47 -5.94
N ASP A 29 2.07 -17.62 -5.62
CA ASP A 29 0.65 -17.87 -5.93
C ASP A 29 0.31 -17.53 -7.40
N SER A 30 1.21 -16.80 -8.08
CA SER A 30 0.93 -16.18 -9.37
C SER A 30 0.96 -17.17 -10.54
N PRO A 31 0.19 -16.91 -11.60
CA PRO A 31 0.25 -17.68 -12.84
C PRO A 31 1.65 -17.73 -13.46
N SER A 32 2.45 -16.66 -13.37
CA SER A 32 3.80 -16.65 -13.96
C SER A 32 4.75 -17.62 -13.25
N TRP A 33 4.61 -17.77 -11.92
CA TRP A 33 5.38 -18.77 -11.17
C TRP A 33 4.95 -20.19 -11.57
N LYS A 34 3.64 -20.45 -11.58
CA LYS A 34 3.08 -21.76 -11.95
C LYS A 34 3.47 -22.17 -13.37
N LEU A 35 3.44 -21.23 -14.32
CA LEU A 35 3.85 -21.48 -15.70
C LEU A 35 5.29 -22.00 -15.80
N LEU A 36 6.22 -21.42 -15.03
CA LEU A 36 7.61 -21.87 -14.99
C LEU A 36 7.70 -23.29 -14.44
N ASP A 37 6.97 -23.57 -13.35
CA ASP A 37 6.98 -24.88 -12.70
C ASP A 37 6.36 -25.97 -13.59
N ASP A 38 5.24 -25.65 -14.26
CA ASP A 38 4.53 -26.56 -15.16
C ASP A 38 5.34 -26.87 -16.43
N LYS A 39 6.04 -25.86 -16.96
CA LYS A 39 6.82 -26.00 -18.20
C LYS A 39 8.17 -26.70 -17.99
N TRP A 40 8.74 -26.61 -16.78
CA TRP A 40 9.94 -27.35 -16.39
C TRP A 40 9.74 -28.05 -15.03
N PRO A 41 9.03 -29.20 -14.99
CA PRO A 41 8.71 -29.89 -13.75
C PRO A 41 9.93 -30.29 -12.91
N GLU A 42 11.06 -30.63 -13.55
CA GLU A 42 12.32 -30.93 -12.84
C GLU A 42 12.88 -29.72 -12.07
N PHE A 43 12.62 -28.50 -12.56
CA PHE A 43 12.94 -27.27 -11.85
C PHE A 43 11.87 -26.95 -10.79
N GLY A 44 10.60 -27.10 -11.16
CA GLY A 44 9.42 -26.83 -10.33
C GLY A 44 9.36 -27.65 -9.05
N ASN A 45 9.54 -28.96 -9.18
CA ASN A 45 9.38 -29.94 -8.10
C ASN A 45 10.48 -29.88 -7.03
N GLU A 46 11.60 -29.22 -7.30
CA GLU A 46 12.67 -29.01 -6.34
C GLU A 46 12.50 -27.65 -5.64
N PRO A 47 11.97 -27.61 -4.40
CA PRO A 47 11.63 -26.36 -3.71
C PRO A 47 12.86 -25.52 -3.34
N ARG A 48 14.07 -26.08 -3.40
CA ARG A 48 15.30 -25.32 -3.13
C ARG A 48 15.78 -24.52 -4.33
N ASN A 49 15.24 -24.77 -5.53
CA ASN A 49 15.57 -23.98 -6.71
C ASN A 49 15.08 -22.54 -6.59
N LEU A 50 15.93 -21.57 -6.91
CA LEU A 50 15.67 -20.16 -6.61
C LEU A 50 14.89 -19.49 -7.73
N ARG A 51 13.87 -18.72 -7.37
CA ARG A 51 13.18 -17.76 -8.23
C ARG A 51 13.65 -16.36 -7.84
N LEU A 52 14.23 -15.65 -8.80
CA LEU A 52 14.92 -14.39 -8.58
C LEU A 52 14.17 -13.24 -9.27
N ALA A 53 14.30 -12.02 -8.75
CA ALA A 53 14.02 -10.81 -9.51
C ALA A 53 15.25 -9.89 -9.51
N LEU A 54 15.36 -9.08 -10.55
CA LEU A 54 16.49 -8.17 -10.76
C LEU A 54 16.01 -6.72 -10.69
N SER A 55 16.78 -5.85 -10.02
CA SER A 55 16.58 -4.41 -10.07
C SER A 55 17.88 -3.70 -10.41
N SER A 56 17.79 -2.65 -11.21
CA SER A 56 18.89 -1.75 -11.50
C SER A 56 18.37 -0.35 -11.74
N ASP A 57 18.99 0.64 -11.09
CA ASP A 57 18.72 2.06 -11.30
C ASP A 57 19.99 2.87 -11.04
N GLY A 58 20.08 4.06 -11.63
CA GLY A 58 21.21 4.95 -11.49
C GLY A 58 21.12 5.80 -10.24
N PHE A 59 22.11 5.72 -9.35
CA PHE A 59 22.25 6.65 -8.24
C PHE A 59 23.54 7.46 -8.32
N ASN A 60 23.52 8.63 -7.68
CA ASN A 60 24.70 9.48 -7.61
C ASN A 60 25.49 9.25 -6.31
N PRO A 61 26.73 8.72 -6.39
CA PRO A 61 27.56 8.43 -5.22
C PRO A 61 28.15 9.68 -4.55
N HIS A 62 28.15 10.85 -5.21
CA HIS A 62 28.80 12.07 -4.72
C HIS A 62 27.86 13.07 -4.01
N SER A 63 26.68 12.62 -3.60
CA SER A 63 25.66 13.46 -2.94
C SER A 63 25.24 14.69 -3.76
N SER A 64 24.97 15.83 -3.13
CA SER A 64 24.50 17.07 -3.75
C SER A 64 25.61 17.88 -4.44
N ILE A 65 26.85 17.39 -4.45
CA ILE A 65 28.04 18.18 -4.84
C ILE A 65 28.29 18.12 -6.36
N SER A 66 27.80 17.09 -7.05
CA SER A 66 27.87 16.98 -8.51
C SER A 66 26.69 16.17 -9.01
N SER A 67 26.02 16.58 -10.07
CA SER A 67 24.97 15.80 -10.76
C SER A 67 25.50 14.97 -11.94
N ARG A 68 26.82 14.98 -12.18
CA ARG A 68 27.41 14.45 -13.41
C ARG A 68 27.81 12.97 -13.37
N TYR A 69 27.56 12.29 -12.25
CA TYR A 69 27.95 10.88 -12.06
C TYR A 69 26.74 10.02 -11.72
N SER A 70 26.59 8.90 -12.43
CA SER A 70 25.55 7.90 -12.18
C SER A 70 26.19 6.52 -12.14
N CYS A 71 26.16 5.88 -10.98
CA CYS A 71 26.57 4.50 -10.74
C CYS A 71 25.32 3.62 -10.75
N TRP A 72 25.40 2.44 -11.37
CA TRP A 72 24.26 1.55 -11.57
C TRP A 72 24.53 0.18 -10.91
N PRO A 73 24.04 -0.06 -9.68
CA PRO A 73 24.07 -1.37 -9.08
C PRO A 73 23.06 -2.30 -9.78
N VAL A 74 23.40 -3.58 -9.87
CA VAL A 74 22.50 -4.66 -10.27
C VAL A 74 22.25 -5.54 -9.06
N ILE A 75 21.02 -5.53 -8.58
CA ILE A 75 20.61 -6.16 -7.32
C ILE A 75 19.66 -7.31 -7.64
N LEU A 76 19.91 -8.48 -7.06
CA LEU A 76 19.01 -9.63 -7.11
C LEU A 76 18.29 -9.83 -5.78
N VAL A 77 17.02 -10.22 -5.84
CA VAL A 77 16.21 -10.65 -4.68
C VAL A 77 15.73 -12.08 -4.86
N THR A 78 15.57 -12.80 -3.76
CA THR A 78 15.15 -14.20 -3.77
C THR A 78 13.70 -14.33 -3.31
N TYR A 79 12.80 -14.64 -4.24
CA TYR A 79 11.36 -14.77 -3.94
C TYR A 79 11.00 -16.04 -3.17
N ASN A 80 11.88 -17.01 -3.02
CA ASN A 80 11.56 -18.20 -2.25
C ASN A 80 11.29 -17.94 -0.75
N LEU A 81 11.79 -16.81 -0.25
CA LEU A 81 11.73 -16.38 1.14
C LEU A 81 10.32 -15.91 1.53
N PRO A 82 9.95 -15.98 2.82
CA PRO A 82 8.67 -15.44 3.28
C PRO A 82 8.55 -13.92 3.06
N PRO A 83 7.31 -13.38 3.00
CA PRO A 83 7.00 -11.96 2.83
C PRO A 83 7.82 -10.99 3.67
N TRP A 84 8.06 -11.33 4.94
CA TRP A 84 8.77 -10.47 5.90
C TRP A 84 10.31 -10.52 5.75
N LEU A 85 10.85 -11.39 4.90
CA LEU A 85 12.29 -11.51 4.63
C LEU A 85 12.68 -11.15 3.20
N CYS A 86 11.84 -11.45 2.21
CA CYS A 86 12.20 -11.38 0.77
C CYS A 86 12.81 -10.05 0.32
N MET A 87 12.32 -8.92 0.85
CA MET A 87 12.79 -7.57 0.50
C MET A 87 13.69 -6.93 1.55
N LYS A 88 14.18 -7.72 2.51
CA LYS A 88 15.12 -7.24 3.53
C LYS A 88 16.52 -7.18 2.94
N ARG A 89 17.28 -6.18 3.40
CA ARG A 89 18.64 -5.87 2.91
C ARG A 89 19.57 -7.07 2.92
N LYS A 90 19.51 -7.91 3.95
CA LYS A 90 20.31 -9.15 4.05
C LYS A 90 20.13 -10.09 2.84
N PHE A 91 18.96 -10.08 2.22
CA PHE A 91 18.62 -10.98 1.10
C PHE A 91 18.63 -10.27 -0.26
N MET A 92 19.07 -9.02 -0.30
CA MET A 92 19.36 -8.28 -1.54
C MET A 92 20.83 -8.49 -1.90
N MET A 93 21.08 -9.22 -2.99
CA MET A 93 22.43 -9.53 -3.46
C MET A 93 22.90 -8.44 -4.42
N LEU A 94 23.95 -7.69 -4.06
CA LEU A 94 24.61 -6.78 -4.98
C LEU A 94 25.52 -7.59 -5.91
N THR A 95 25.05 -7.83 -7.14
CA THR A 95 25.72 -8.73 -8.09
C THR A 95 26.74 -8.02 -8.96
N LEU A 96 26.42 -6.80 -9.42
CA LEU A 96 27.29 -6.00 -10.28
C LEU A 96 27.23 -4.53 -9.88
N LEU A 97 28.32 -3.82 -10.11
CA LEU A 97 28.39 -2.36 -10.05
C LEU A 97 28.87 -1.83 -11.40
N ILE A 98 27.98 -1.20 -12.14
CA ILE A 98 28.31 -0.57 -13.41
C ILE A 98 28.79 0.86 -13.12
N SER A 99 30.05 1.12 -13.44
CA SER A 99 30.69 2.40 -13.17
C SER A 99 30.09 3.53 -14.01
N GLY A 100 30.03 4.72 -13.42
CA GLY A 100 29.67 5.95 -14.13
C GLY A 100 30.80 6.45 -15.04
N PRO A 101 30.70 7.70 -15.54
CA PRO A 101 29.85 8.78 -15.04
C PRO A 101 28.44 8.84 -15.66
N LYS A 102 28.19 8.15 -16.77
CA LYS A 102 26.92 8.22 -17.52
C LYS A 102 26.10 6.95 -17.30
N GLN A 103 24.78 7.08 -17.50
CA GLN A 103 23.91 5.91 -17.60
C GLN A 103 24.39 4.98 -18.73
N PRO A 104 24.31 3.65 -18.56
CA PRO A 104 24.80 2.69 -19.55
C PRO A 104 23.99 2.72 -20.85
N GLY A 105 22.71 3.08 -20.79
CA GLY A 105 21.87 3.18 -21.99
C GLY A 105 21.83 1.87 -22.78
N ASN A 106 22.28 1.91 -24.04
CA ASN A 106 22.31 0.73 -24.90
C ASN A 106 23.43 -0.26 -24.52
N ASP A 107 24.44 0.16 -23.75
CA ASP A 107 25.57 -0.70 -23.35
C ASP A 107 25.23 -1.57 -22.13
N MET A 108 24.01 -1.44 -21.59
CA MET A 108 23.53 -2.21 -20.43
C MET A 108 23.75 -3.72 -20.58
N ASP A 109 23.48 -4.27 -21.78
CA ASP A 109 23.60 -5.69 -22.05
C ASP A 109 25.05 -6.19 -21.93
N VAL A 110 26.02 -5.38 -22.35
CA VAL A 110 27.46 -5.72 -22.26
C VAL A 110 27.86 -5.87 -20.79
N TYR A 111 27.36 -4.98 -19.93
CA TYR A 111 27.64 -5.06 -18.50
C TYR A 111 26.93 -6.21 -17.80
N LEU A 112 25.79 -6.67 -18.33
CA LEU A 112 25.02 -7.77 -17.76
C LEU A 112 25.53 -9.16 -18.18
N GLU A 113 26.39 -9.26 -19.19
CA GLU A 113 26.90 -10.52 -19.73
C GLU A 113 27.43 -11.48 -18.64
N PRO A 114 28.27 -11.04 -17.66
CA PRO A 114 28.75 -11.94 -16.60
C PRO A 114 27.62 -12.51 -15.75
N LEU A 115 26.61 -11.69 -15.41
CA LEU A 115 25.47 -12.14 -14.63
C LEU A 115 24.57 -13.09 -15.44
N ILE A 116 24.41 -12.85 -16.74
CA ILE A 116 23.65 -13.74 -17.61
C ILE A 116 24.33 -15.10 -17.74
N ASP A 117 25.65 -15.16 -17.81
CA ASP A 117 26.40 -16.43 -17.82
C ASP A 117 26.29 -17.20 -16.50
N ASP A 118 26.31 -16.50 -15.36
CA ASP A 118 26.03 -17.09 -14.06
C ASP A 118 24.59 -17.64 -13.99
N LEU A 119 23.61 -16.90 -14.50
CA LEU A 119 22.21 -17.32 -14.55
C LEU A 119 22.00 -18.52 -15.50
N LYS A 120 22.73 -18.61 -16.62
CA LYS A 120 22.75 -19.79 -17.50
C LYS A 120 23.33 -21.00 -16.77
N SER A 121 24.42 -20.82 -16.04
CA SER A 121 25.06 -21.87 -15.25
C SER A 121 24.14 -22.37 -14.13
N LEU A 122 23.48 -21.46 -13.43
CA LEU A 122 22.44 -21.79 -12.45
C LEU A 122 21.23 -22.45 -13.09
N TRP A 123 20.83 -22.08 -14.30
CA TRP A 123 19.73 -22.75 -14.99
C TRP A 123 20.05 -24.22 -15.30
N VAL A 124 21.29 -24.52 -15.69
CA VAL A 124 21.78 -25.91 -15.90
C VAL A 124 21.88 -26.66 -14.57
N GLY A 125 22.43 -26.00 -13.54
CA GLY A 125 22.45 -26.49 -12.17
C GLY A 125 23.86 -26.68 -11.59
N ILE A 126 24.03 -26.29 -10.34
CA ILE A 126 25.27 -26.40 -9.57
C ILE A 126 25.16 -27.58 -8.61
N ARG A 127 25.98 -28.61 -8.84
CA ARG A 127 26.00 -29.84 -8.02
C ARG A 127 26.76 -29.62 -6.72
N GLY A 128 26.44 -30.43 -5.70
CA GLY A 128 27.18 -30.46 -4.44
C GLY A 128 26.88 -29.30 -3.50
N VAL A 129 25.75 -28.61 -3.69
CA VAL A 129 25.28 -27.61 -2.72
C VAL A 129 24.72 -28.35 -1.51
N TYR A 130 25.21 -28.02 -0.31
CA TYR A 130 24.76 -28.61 0.94
C TYR A 130 23.63 -27.78 1.56
N ASP A 131 22.52 -28.43 1.86
CA ASP A 131 21.39 -27.87 2.61
C ASP A 131 21.56 -28.18 4.10
N ALA A 132 21.91 -27.16 4.88
CA ALA A 132 22.11 -27.32 6.32
C ALA A 132 20.80 -27.59 7.11
N HIS A 133 19.63 -27.34 6.53
CA HIS A 133 18.35 -27.66 7.18
C HIS A 133 18.02 -29.14 7.08
N ASN A 134 18.15 -29.70 5.87
CA ASN A 134 17.82 -31.11 5.60
C ASN A 134 19.01 -32.06 5.79
N GLY A 135 20.23 -31.53 5.85
CA GLY A 135 21.46 -32.32 6.02
C GLY A 135 21.87 -33.10 4.77
N GLU A 136 21.48 -32.65 3.59
CA GLU A 136 21.71 -33.36 2.33
C GLU A 136 22.30 -32.47 1.22
N TYR A 137 22.92 -33.12 0.24
CA TYR A 137 23.43 -32.45 -0.95
C TYR A 137 22.40 -32.49 -2.07
N PHE A 138 22.27 -31.40 -2.81
CA PHE A 138 21.37 -31.30 -3.95
C PHE A 138 22.00 -30.52 -5.11
N THR A 139 21.31 -30.52 -6.25
CA THR A 139 21.69 -29.68 -7.39
C THR A 139 20.87 -28.40 -7.35
N LEU A 140 21.52 -27.27 -7.12
CA LEU A 140 20.87 -25.97 -7.05
C LEU A 140 20.66 -25.41 -8.46
N ARG A 141 19.42 -25.05 -8.78
CA ARG A 141 19.10 -24.26 -9.98
C ARG A 141 18.49 -22.91 -9.63
N ALA A 142 18.54 -21.96 -10.57
CA ALA A 142 17.84 -20.68 -10.41
C ALA A 142 17.22 -20.17 -11.72
N ALA A 143 16.16 -19.38 -11.60
CA ALA A 143 15.50 -18.70 -12.72
C ALA A 143 15.16 -17.24 -12.36
N LEU A 144 15.37 -16.33 -13.29
CA LEU A 144 15.00 -14.92 -13.18
C LEU A 144 13.57 -14.71 -13.68
N MET A 145 12.68 -14.28 -12.78
CA MET A 145 11.25 -14.11 -13.07
C MET A 145 10.93 -12.83 -13.84
N TRP A 146 11.55 -11.71 -13.47
CA TRP A 146 11.36 -10.41 -14.11
C TRP A 146 12.34 -9.38 -13.56
N THR A 147 12.39 -8.21 -14.20
CA THR A 147 13.09 -7.04 -13.67
C THR A 147 12.14 -6.01 -13.03
N ILE A 148 12.57 -5.31 -11.98
CA ILE A 148 11.85 -4.27 -11.24
C ILE A 148 12.64 -2.96 -11.31
N ASN A 149 12.18 -1.99 -12.10
CA ASN A 149 12.91 -0.74 -12.30
C ASN A 149 11.96 0.41 -12.65
N ASP A 150 12.46 1.64 -12.51
CA ASP A 150 11.77 2.82 -13.03
C ASP A 150 11.59 2.74 -14.57
N PHE A 151 10.70 3.55 -15.13
CA PHE A 151 10.34 3.42 -16.55
C PHE A 151 11.50 3.75 -17.52
N PRO A 152 12.39 4.72 -17.24
CA PRO A 152 13.65 4.86 -17.97
C PRO A 152 14.55 3.61 -17.94
N ALA A 153 14.84 3.04 -16.78
CA ALA A 153 15.66 1.84 -16.62
C ALA A 153 15.00 0.60 -17.25
N TYR A 154 13.67 0.52 -17.19
CA TYR A 154 12.88 -0.45 -17.95
C TYR A 154 13.27 -0.41 -19.42
N GLY A 155 13.36 0.77 -20.03
CA GLY A 155 13.75 0.94 -21.42
C GLY A 155 15.19 0.52 -21.71
N ASN A 156 16.12 0.71 -20.76
CA ASN A 156 17.52 0.28 -20.90
C ASN A 156 17.64 -1.25 -20.87
N LEU A 157 16.93 -1.93 -19.95
CA LEU A 157 17.00 -3.38 -19.75
C LEU A 157 16.19 -4.16 -20.79
N SER A 158 14.99 -3.70 -21.10
CA SER A 158 14.11 -4.35 -22.09
C SER A 158 14.44 -3.97 -23.52
N SER A 159 15.22 -2.91 -23.72
CA SER A 159 15.40 -2.23 -25.01
C SER A 159 14.13 -1.66 -25.63
N CYS A 160 13.03 -1.62 -24.88
CA CYS A 160 11.78 -1.02 -25.32
C CYS A 160 11.91 0.51 -25.44
N VAL A 161 11.21 1.07 -26.40
CA VAL A 161 11.00 2.51 -26.52
C VAL A 161 10.02 2.95 -25.42
N VAL A 162 10.47 3.79 -24.49
CA VAL A 162 9.69 4.26 -23.32
C VAL A 162 9.21 5.71 -23.45
N LYS A 163 9.31 6.28 -24.65
CA LYS A 163 8.88 7.63 -25.02
C LYS A 163 8.45 7.64 -26.49
N GLY A 164 7.55 8.52 -26.89
CA GLY A 164 7.09 8.58 -28.28
C GLY A 164 5.70 7.97 -28.45
N TYR A 165 5.29 7.74 -29.69
CA TYR A 165 3.94 7.24 -29.99
C TYR A 165 3.71 5.80 -29.49
N LYS A 166 4.79 5.04 -29.34
CA LYS A 166 4.79 3.61 -29.02
C LYS A 166 5.47 3.35 -27.68
N ALA A 167 5.27 4.25 -26.73
CA ALA A 167 5.97 4.21 -25.45
C ALA A 167 5.49 3.09 -24.52
N CYS A 168 4.29 2.53 -24.75
CA CYS A 168 3.74 1.50 -23.89
C CYS A 168 4.24 0.12 -24.35
N PRO A 169 5.02 -0.62 -23.53
CA PRO A 169 5.54 -1.93 -23.91
C PRO A 169 4.45 -3.00 -24.05
N ILE A 170 3.26 -2.75 -23.49
CA ILE A 170 2.12 -3.69 -23.47
C ILE A 170 1.22 -3.45 -24.69
N CYS A 171 0.96 -2.18 -25.04
CA CYS A 171 0.17 -1.86 -26.23
C CYS A 171 1.00 -1.87 -27.53
N GLY A 172 2.33 -1.70 -27.43
CA GLY A 172 3.23 -1.68 -28.57
C GLY A 172 2.81 -0.68 -29.65
N ASP A 173 2.64 -1.17 -30.86
CA ASP A 173 2.26 -0.37 -32.03
C ASP A 173 0.86 0.23 -31.93
N ASP A 174 -0.03 -0.40 -31.18
CA ASP A 174 -1.43 0.02 -30.98
C ASP A 174 -1.61 0.95 -29.77
N THR A 175 -0.50 1.44 -29.20
CA THR A 175 -0.52 2.43 -28.12
C THR A 175 -1.39 3.63 -28.52
N PRO A 176 -2.46 3.95 -27.75
CA PRO A 176 -3.39 5.02 -28.09
C PRO A 176 -2.75 6.38 -27.79
N SER A 177 -1.94 6.88 -28.72
CA SER A 177 -1.16 8.11 -28.56
C SER A 177 -1.57 9.20 -29.54
N HIS A 178 -1.44 10.46 -29.12
CA HIS A 178 -1.74 11.63 -29.92
C HIS A 178 -0.74 12.74 -29.65
N ARG A 179 -0.21 13.37 -30.71
CA ARG A 179 0.70 14.52 -30.56
C ARG A 179 -0.10 15.81 -30.51
N LEU A 180 -0.01 16.50 -29.38
CA LEU A 180 -0.62 17.80 -29.16
C LEU A 180 0.06 18.87 -30.03
N LYS A 181 -0.75 19.66 -30.74
CA LYS A 181 -0.28 20.61 -31.75
C LYS A 181 0.45 21.80 -31.11
N ASN A 182 -0.07 22.34 -30.02
CA ASN A 182 0.50 23.50 -29.31
C ASN A 182 1.38 23.06 -28.15
N GLY A 183 0.97 22.04 -27.39
CA GLY A 183 1.78 21.51 -26.29
C GLY A 183 3.04 20.76 -26.75
N HIS A 184 3.10 20.35 -28.02
CA HIS A 184 4.18 19.58 -28.66
C HIS A 184 4.55 18.25 -27.97
N LYS A 185 3.74 17.82 -27.01
CA LYS A 185 3.88 16.58 -26.25
C LYS A 185 3.01 15.49 -26.84
N ILE A 186 3.41 14.25 -26.61
CA ILE A 186 2.57 13.09 -26.88
C ILE A 186 1.74 12.80 -25.64
N CYS A 187 0.42 12.81 -25.78
CA CYS A 187 -0.51 12.32 -24.78
C CYS A 187 -1.05 10.95 -25.17
N TYR A 188 -1.59 10.23 -24.20
CA TYR A 188 -2.05 8.85 -24.31
C TYR A 188 -3.52 8.79 -23.89
N ILE A 189 -4.40 9.11 -24.83
CA ILE A 189 -5.86 9.21 -24.65
C ILE A 189 -6.55 8.16 -25.51
N GLY A 190 -7.76 7.75 -25.14
CA GLY A 190 -8.49 6.67 -25.82
C GLY A 190 -8.67 5.44 -24.95
N HIS A 191 -8.69 5.59 -23.62
CA HIS A 191 -8.97 4.48 -22.69
C HIS A 191 -10.35 3.85 -22.90
N ARG A 192 -11.25 4.53 -23.64
CA ARG A 192 -12.54 3.96 -24.09
C ARG A 192 -12.41 2.67 -24.90
N LYS A 193 -11.25 2.39 -25.49
CA LYS A 193 -10.96 1.10 -26.17
C LYS A 193 -11.10 -0.10 -25.22
N TRP A 194 -10.90 0.09 -23.91
CA TRP A 194 -11.04 -0.95 -22.88
C TRP A 194 -12.44 -1.10 -22.31
N LEU A 195 -13.38 -0.23 -22.67
CA LEU A 195 -14.78 -0.39 -22.25
C LEU A 195 -15.48 -1.48 -23.07
N PRO A 196 -16.55 -2.10 -22.57
CA PRO A 196 -17.43 -2.95 -23.38
C PRO A 196 -17.90 -2.25 -24.66
N ILE A 197 -18.08 -2.97 -25.77
CA ILE A 197 -18.44 -2.40 -27.09
C ILE A 197 -19.75 -1.59 -27.04
N ASN A 198 -20.70 -2.02 -26.21
CA ASN A 198 -22.00 -1.37 -26.01
C ASN A 198 -21.96 -0.22 -24.99
N HIS A 199 -20.82 0.07 -24.34
CA HIS A 199 -20.74 1.09 -23.30
C HIS A 199 -21.07 2.50 -23.86
N PRO A 200 -21.93 3.31 -23.20
CA PRO A 200 -22.36 4.62 -23.71
C PRO A 200 -21.21 5.58 -24.08
N TYR A 201 -20.14 5.59 -23.28
CA TYR A 201 -18.97 6.46 -23.50
C TYR A 201 -18.32 6.29 -24.87
N ARG A 202 -18.38 5.09 -25.47
CA ARG A 202 -17.82 4.86 -26.81
C ARG A 202 -18.47 5.72 -27.89
N ARG A 203 -19.71 6.16 -27.68
CA ARG A 203 -20.46 7.02 -28.64
C ARG A 203 -20.33 8.51 -28.33
N GLN A 204 -19.91 8.88 -27.12
CA GLN A 204 -19.82 10.29 -26.68
C GLN A 204 -18.63 10.98 -27.36
N ARG A 205 -18.89 11.86 -28.33
CA ARG A 205 -17.84 12.56 -29.09
C ARG A 205 -17.32 13.80 -28.34
N ALA A 206 -18.24 14.69 -27.97
CA ALA A 206 -17.93 16.01 -27.40
C ALA A 206 -17.21 15.94 -26.04
N ALA A 207 -17.54 14.93 -25.22
CA ALA A 207 -16.94 14.77 -23.89
C ALA A 207 -15.48 14.27 -23.94
N PHE A 208 -15.04 13.67 -25.04
CA PHE A 208 -13.73 13.01 -25.16
C PHE A 208 -12.84 13.71 -26.21
N ASN A 209 -12.56 13.04 -27.33
CA ASN A 209 -11.61 13.48 -28.37
C ASN A 209 -12.31 13.89 -29.68
N GLY A 210 -13.61 14.19 -29.64
CA GLY A 210 -14.41 14.56 -30.81
C GLY A 210 -14.79 13.38 -31.72
N LYS A 211 -14.35 12.15 -31.41
CA LYS A 211 -14.60 10.96 -32.25
C LYS A 211 -15.34 9.86 -31.47
N PRO A 212 -16.15 9.02 -32.13
CA PRO A 212 -16.60 7.76 -31.55
C PRO A 212 -15.44 6.77 -31.43
N GLU A 213 -15.53 5.81 -30.52
CA GLU A 213 -14.52 4.77 -30.28
C GLU A 213 -15.07 3.38 -30.65
N TYR A 214 -14.54 2.79 -31.72
CA TYR A 214 -14.92 1.46 -32.23
C TYR A 214 -13.80 0.41 -32.08
N GLY A 215 -12.60 0.84 -31.67
CA GLY A 215 -11.45 -0.04 -31.52
C GLY A 215 -11.59 -0.98 -30.32
N ILE A 216 -10.77 -2.03 -30.33
CA ILE A 216 -10.62 -2.97 -29.23
C ILE A 216 -9.32 -2.67 -28.47
N PRO A 217 -9.18 -3.17 -27.22
CA PRO A 217 -7.92 -3.10 -26.50
C PRO A 217 -6.79 -3.75 -27.31
N PRO A 218 -5.59 -3.16 -27.34
CA PRO A 218 -4.39 -3.84 -27.82
C PRO A 218 -4.16 -5.15 -27.09
N GLU A 219 -3.84 -6.20 -27.83
CA GLU A 219 -3.43 -7.49 -27.25
C GLU A 219 -1.94 -7.45 -26.89
N PRO A 220 -1.56 -7.76 -25.64
CA PRO A 220 -0.16 -7.80 -25.24
C PRO A 220 0.62 -8.90 -25.97
N LEU A 221 1.75 -8.53 -26.59
CA LEU A 221 2.63 -9.49 -27.26
C LEU A 221 3.25 -10.48 -26.26
N THR A 222 3.25 -11.75 -26.63
CA THR A 222 3.98 -12.82 -25.94
C THR A 222 5.49 -12.61 -26.05
N GLY A 223 6.27 -13.25 -25.17
CA GLY A 223 7.73 -13.11 -25.24
C GLY A 223 8.34 -13.77 -26.48
N GLU A 224 7.69 -14.80 -27.03
CA GLU A 224 8.11 -15.44 -28.28
C GLU A 224 7.87 -14.52 -29.48
N GLU A 225 6.72 -13.84 -29.54
CA GLU A 225 6.46 -12.84 -30.57
C GLU A 225 7.45 -11.68 -30.49
N VAL A 226 7.73 -11.17 -29.28
CA VAL A 226 8.73 -10.12 -29.08
C VAL A 226 10.12 -10.58 -29.55
N LEU A 227 10.52 -11.81 -29.20
CA LEU A 227 11.80 -12.39 -29.64
C LEU A 227 11.89 -12.46 -31.18
N HIS A 228 10.85 -12.99 -31.82
CA HIS A 228 10.77 -13.09 -33.27
C HIS A 228 10.86 -11.71 -33.95
N MET A 229 10.16 -10.70 -33.43
CA MET A 229 10.21 -9.34 -33.95
C MET A 229 11.61 -8.71 -33.86
N VAL A 230 12.31 -8.87 -32.73
CA VAL A 230 13.64 -8.26 -32.54
C VAL A 230 14.74 -8.95 -33.35
N GLU A 231 14.60 -10.26 -33.59
CA GLU A 231 15.50 -11.06 -34.43
C GLU A 231 15.33 -10.74 -35.91
N ASN A 232 14.09 -10.56 -36.39
CA ASN A 232 13.80 -10.26 -37.79
C ASN A 232 14.01 -8.80 -38.19
N GLY A 233 14.30 -7.90 -37.23
CA GLY A 233 14.59 -6.50 -37.53
C GLY A 233 13.35 -5.60 -37.61
N ASP A 234 12.14 -6.10 -37.32
CA ASP A 234 10.88 -5.34 -37.18
C ASP A 234 10.84 -4.55 -35.86
N ARG A 235 11.88 -3.73 -35.67
CA ARG A 235 12.31 -3.10 -34.41
C ARG A 235 11.58 -1.79 -34.10
N VAL A 236 10.26 -1.73 -34.28
CA VAL A 236 9.54 -0.46 -34.17
C VAL A 236 9.31 -0.03 -32.71
N CYS A 237 9.08 -0.99 -31.80
CA CYS A 237 8.95 -0.77 -30.36
C CYS A 237 10.20 -1.15 -29.55
N TRP A 238 11.14 -1.89 -30.14
CA TRP A 238 12.37 -2.36 -29.48
C TRP A 238 13.60 -1.95 -30.26
N LYS A 239 14.58 -1.37 -29.57
CA LYS A 239 15.82 -0.90 -30.21
C LYS A 239 16.76 -2.05 -30.59
N LYS A 240 16.73 -3.14 -29.83
CA LYS A 240 17.59 -4.32 -29.98
C LYS A 240 16.98 -5.53 -29.27
N LYS A 241 17.54 -6.72 -29.53
CA LYS A 241 17.31 -7.92 -28.72
C LYS A 241 18.02 -7.72 -27.38
N SER A 242 17.25 -7.77 -26.29
CA SER A 242 17.80 -7.72 -24.93
C SER A 242 18.54 -9.01 -24.60
N ILE A 243 19.68 -8.90 -23.91
CA ILE A 243 20.50 -10.05 -23.46
C ILE A 243 19.72 -11.06 -22.59
N PHE A 244 18.64 -10.63 -21.93
CA PHE A 244 17.81 -11.55 -21.15
C PHE A 244 17.16 -12.66 -22.00
N PHE A 245 17.00 -12.46 -23.32
CA PHE A 245 16.51 -13.50 -24.23
C PHE A 245 17.50 -14.66 -24.44
N ASP A 246 18.72 -14.56 -23.94
CA ASP A 246 19.65 -15.69 -23.90
C ASP A 246 19.33 -16.69 -22.79
N LEU A 247 18.47 -16.31 -21.83
CA LEU A 247 17.91 -17.22 -20.85
C LEU A 247 16.77 -18.00 -21.51
N GLU A 248 16.92 -19.32 -21.61
CA GLU A 248 16.00 -20.21 -22.35
C GLU A 248 14.52 -20.01 -22.02
N TYR A 249 14.21 -19.81 -20.74
CA TYR A 249 12.85 -19.67 -20.25
C TYR A 249 12.26 -18.26 -20.43
N TRP A 250 13.08 -17.23 -20.69
CA TRP A 250 12.67 -15.82 -20.64
C TRP A 250 11.54 -15.47 -21.62
N LYS A 251 11.59 -16.04 -22.82
CA LYS A 251 10.59 -15.80 -23.87
C LYS A 251 9.19 -16.34 -23.53
N TYR A 252 9.09 -17.26 -22.57
CA TYR A 252 7.81 -17.81 -22.13
C TYR A 252 7.18 -17.02 -20.97
N LEU A 253 7.93 -16.11 -20.34
CA LEU A 253 7.44 -15.33 -19.22
C LEU A 253 6.38 -14.31 -19.69
N PRO A 254 5.16 -14.30 -19.10
CA PRO A 254 4.08 -13.37 -19.48
C PRO A 254 4.41 -11.90 -19.16
N VAL A 255 5.24 -11.70 -18.14
CA VAL A 255 5.82 -10.42 -17.72
C VAL A 255 7.32 -10.64 -17.57
N ARG A 256 8.11 -9.90 -18.33
CA ARG A 256 9.58 -9.94 -18.32
C ARG A 256 10.18 -8.75 -17.57
N HIS A 257 9.52 -7.61 -17.69
CA HIS A 257 9.89 -6.38 -17.02
C HIS A 257 8.62 -5.81 -16.39
N ALA A 258 8.62 -5.65 -15.07
CA ALA A 258 7.45 -5.20 -14.32
C ALA A 258 7.24 -3.69 -14.47
N LEU A 259 5.97 -3.27 -14.49
CA LEU A 259 5.61 -1.86 -14.34
C LEU A 259 5.79 -1.42 -12.89
N ASP A 260 6.60 -0.39 -12.67
CA ASP A 260 6.85 0.15 -11.33
C ASP A 260 5.68 1.03 -10.84
N VAL A 261 4.82 0.42 -10.03
CA VAL A 261 3.66 1.07 -9.42
C VAL A 261 4.07 2.27 -8.56
N MET A 262 5.20 2.22 -7.86
CA MET A 262 5.64 3.32 -6.99
C MET A 262 5.87 4.60 -7.82
N HIS A 263 6.62 4.49 -8.91
CA HIS A 263 6.89 5.63 -9.78
C HIS A 263 5.68 6.05 -10.60
N ILE A 264 4.83 5.11 -11.04
CA ILE A 264 3.56 5.41 -11.71
C ILE A 264 2.65 6.22 -10.78
N GLU A 265 2.36 5.72 -9.57
CA GLU A 265 1.50 6.38 -8.59
C GLU A 265 2.05 7.77 -8.22
N LYS A 266 3.36 7.89 -8.00
CA LYS A 266 4.03 9.18 -7.75
C LYS A 266 3.82 10.18 -8.88
N ASN A 267 3.99 9.76 -10.13
CA ASN A 267 3.85 10.65 -11.30
C ASN A 267 2.40 11.05 -11.54
N VAL A 268 1.45 10.13 -11.33
CA VAL A 268 0.01 10.39 -11.36
C VAL A 268 -0.37 11.39 -10.26
N CYS A 269 0.04 11.15 -9.01
CA CYS A 269 -0.19 12.06 -7.89
C CYS A 269 0.37 13.46 -8.18
N ASN A 270 1.60 13.56 -8.66
CA ASN A 270 2.21 14.84 -9.03
C ASN A 270 1.44 15.56 -10.14
N SER A 271 0.88 14.83 -11.10
CA SER A 271 0.06 15.39 -12.18
C SER A 271 -1.29 15.90 -11.65
N ILE A 272 -1.92 15.18 -10.73
CA ILE A 272 -3.18 15.60 -10.08
C ILE A 272 -2.94 16.86 -9.24
N ILE A 273 -2.06 16.77 -8.24
CA ILE A 273 -1.74 17.88 -7.34
C ILE A 273 -1.21 19.09 -8.11
N GLY A 274 -0.32 18.85 -9.07
CA GLY A 274 0.27 19.91 -9.89
C GLY A 274 -0.77 20.66 -10.73
N THR A 275 -1.80 19.97 -11.20
CA THR A 275 -2.90 20.58 -11.97
C THR A 275 -3.90 21.29 -11.05
N LEU A 276 -4.31 20.67 -9.93
CA LEU A 276 -5.27 21.26 -8.99
C LEU A 276 -4.75 22.52 -8.30
N LEU A 277 -3.49 22.50 -7.88
CA LEU A 277 -2.84 23.61 -7.14
C LEU A 277 -1.98 24.49 -8.05
N GLU A 278 -2.04 24.30 -9.38
CA GLU A 278 -1.29 25.09 -10.38
C GLU A 278 0.22 25.19 -10.09
N ILE A 279 0.83 24.09 -9.67
CA ILE A 279 2.25 24.07 -9.29
C ILE A 279 3.12 24.28 -10.54
N PRO A 280 4.01 25.29 -10.56
CA PRO A 280 4.90 25.54 -11.69
C PRO A 280 5.69 24.29 -12.11
N GLY A 281 5.74 24.02 -13.42
CA GLY A 281 6.44 22.86 -13.99
C GLY A 281 5.71 21.51 -13.86
N LYS A 282 4.73 21.40 -12.95
CA LYS A 282 3.89 20.19 -12.78
C LYS A 282 2.46 20.37 -13.28
N ASN A 283 1.99 21.61 -13.40
CA ASN A 283 0.68 21.94 -13.94
C ASN A 283 0.51 21.40 -15.37
N LYS A 284 -0.53 20.61 -15.60
CA LYS A 284 -0.86 20.06 -16.91
C LYS A 284 -1.81 20.97 -17.69
N ASP A 285 -2.22 22.09 -17.13
CA ASP A 285 -3.12 23.06 -17.74
C ASP A 285 -2.42 24.41 -18.01
N GLY A 286 -2.80 25.07 -19.09
CA GLY A 286 -2.19 26.32 -19.55
C GLY A 286 -2.60 26.68 -20.97
N ILE A 287 -2.11 27.80 -21.51
CA ILE A 287 -2.52 28.31 -22.84
C ILE A 287 -2.41 27.22 -23.91
N ALA A 288 -1.29 26.52 -23.98
CA ALA A 288 -1.08 25.44 -24.95
C ALA A 288 -2.13 24.32 -24.82
N ALA A 289 -2.42 23.86 -23.59
CA ALA A 289 -3.41 22.82 -23.34
C ALA A 289 -4.83 23.27 -23.75
N ARG A 290 -5.18 24.55 -23.52
CA ARG A 290 -6.48 25.12 -23.94
C ARG A 290 -6.59 25.26 -25.46
N LEU A 291 -5.51 25.65 -26.14
CA LEU A 291 -5.46 25.67 -27.61
C LEU A 291 -5.50 24.26 -28.19
N ASP A 292 -4.97 23.25 -27.50
CA ASP A 292 -5.05 21.85 -27.93
C ASP A 292 -6.48 21.32 -27.83
N LEU A 293 -7.22 21.65 -26.78
CA LEU A 293 -8.67 21.37 -26.67
C LEU A 293 -9.44 21.96 -27.87
N LEU A 294 -9.16 23.22 -28.22
CA LEU A 294 -9.74 23.86 -29.40
C LEU A 294 -9.41 23.14 -30.71
N ASN A 295 -8.14 22.79 -30.92
CA ASN A 295 -7.73 22.05 -32.12
C ASN A 295 -8.39 20.66 -32.21
N MET A 296 -8.72 20.05 -31.08
CA MET A 296 -9.44 18.79 -31.00
C MET A 296 -10.96 18.96 -31.14
N GLY A 297 -11.48 20.19 -31.17
CA GLY A 297 -12.90 20.50 -31.28
C GLY A 297 -13.71 20.12 -30.03
N VAL A 298 -13.06 20.09 -28.86
CA VAL A 298 -13.69 19.71 -27.58
C VAL A 298 -13.48 20.80 -26.54
N LYS A 299 -14.45 20.97 -25.62
CA LYS A 299 -14.42 22.00 -24.56
C LYS A 299 -14.08 23.40 -25.09
N THR A 300 -14.68 23.78 -26.21
CA THR A 300 -14.36 25.03 -26.94
C THR A 300 -14.71 26.29 -26.16
N ASP A 301 -15.62 26.17 -25.19
CA ASP A 301 -15.97 27.21 -24.21
C ASP A 301 -14.81 27.56 -23.27
N LEU A 302 -13.79 26.70 -23.14
CA LEU A 302 -12.58 26.92 -22.36
C LEU A 302 -11.46 27.68 -23.11
N GLN A 303 -11.78 28.29 -24.25
CA GLN A 303 -10.79 28.99 -25.06
C GLN A 303 -10.08 30.14 -24.32
N PRO A 304 -8.76 30.35 -24.55
CA PRO A 304 -8.06 31.52 -24.05
C PRO A 304 -8.70 32.82 -24.57
N LYS A 305 -8.87 33.80 -23.69
CA LYS A 305 -9.31 35.15 -24.03
C LYS A 305 -8.13 36.10 -23.91
N TYR A 306 -7.60 36.55 -25.04
CA TYR A 306 -6.45 37.44 -25.11
C TYR A 306 -6.86 38.87 -24.79
N GLY A 307 -6.31 39.43 -23.70
CA GLY A 307 -6.40 40.86 -23.39
C GLY A 307 -5.11 41.59 -23.79
N GLU A 308 -5.07 42.91 -23.59
CA GLU A 308 -3.92 43.75 -23.98
C GLU A 308 -2.62 43.41 -23.24
N ARG A 309 -2.71 42.96 -21.97
CA ARG A 309 -1.54 42.69 -21.12
C ARG A 309 -1.47 41.29 -20.52
N ARG A 310 -2.60 40.58 -20.46
CA ARG A 310 -2.70 39.26 -19.83
C ARG A 310 -3.69 38.39 -20.59
N THR A 311 -3.42 37.09 -20.63
CA THR A 311 -4.35 36.11 -21.18
C THR A 311 -5.23 35.56 -20.07
N ARG A 312 -6.54 35.60 -20.29
CA ARG A 312 -7.54 35.02 -19.39
C ARG A 312 -7.86 33.60 -19.82
N LEU A 313 -7.80 32.65 -18.90
CA LEU A 313 -8.28 31.28 -19.08
C LEU A 313 -9.54 31.05 -18.23
N PRO A 314 -10.69 30.70 -18.86
CA PRO A 314 -11.87 30.28 -18.13
C PRO A 314 -11.61 29.04 -17.27
N PRO A 315 -12.10 28.97 -16.03
CA PRO A 315 -11.90 27.82 -15.16
C PRO A 315 -12.64 26.60 -15.71
N GLY A 316 -11.92 25.49 -15.90
CA GLY A 316 -12.48 24.19 -16.27
C GLY A 316 -12.86 23.36 -15.03
N PRO A 317 -13.40 22.14 -15.22
CA PRO A 317 -13.90 21.30 -14.12
C PRO A 317 -12.82 20.87 -13.11
N TRP A 318 -11.55 20.92 -13.50
CA TRP A 318 -10.39 20.57 -12.67
C TRP A 318 -9.77 21.77 -11.92
N ASN A 319 -10.18 23.00 -12.23
CA ASN A 319 -9.58 24.18 -11.61
C ASN A 319 -10.23 24.48 -10.26
N LEU A 320 -9.38 24.69 -9.25
CA LEU A 320 -9.78 25.17 -7.94
C LEU A 320 -9.77 26.70 -7.90
N SER A 321 -10.78 27.30 -7.28
CA SER A 321 -10.74 28.71 -6.88
C SER A 321 -9.64 28.95 -5.84
N ARG A 322 -9.24 30.21 -5.62
CA ARG A 322 -8.25 30.53 -4.58
C ARG A 322 -8.68 30.09 -3.19
N ALA A 323 -9.97 30.23 -2.88
CA ALA A 323 -10.53 29.76 -1.62
C ALA A 323 -10.39 28.24 -1.49
N GLU A 324 -10.74 27.49 -2.52
CA GLU A 324 -10.63 26.03 -2.51
C GLU A 324 -9.19 25.51 -2.45
N LYS A 325 -8.24 26.16 -3.14
CA LYS A 325 -6.81 25.83 -2.98
C LYS A 325 -6.37 25.96 -1.53
N ARG A 326 -6.82 27.03 -0.87
CA ARG A 326 -6.54 27.27 0.55
C ARG A 326 -7.22 26.23 1.44
N GLU A 327 -8.46 25.83 1.16
CA GLU A 327 -9.15 24.76 1.90
C GLU A 327 -8.39 23.42 1.79
N VAL A 328 -7.95 23.04 0.59
CA VAL A 328 -7.14 21.82 0.39
C VAL A 328 -5.84 21.90 1.19
N CYS A 329 -5.11 23.02 1.12
CA CYS A 329 -3.87 23.19 1.85
C CYS A 329 -4.08 23.24 3.38
N ASN A 330 -5.15 23.90 3.85
CA ASN A 330 -5.51 23.93 5.27
C ASN A 330 -5.86 22.53 5.78
N SER A 331 -6.56 21.73 4.97
CA SER A 331 -6.84 20.34 5.31
C SER A 331 -5.55 19.57 5.52
N PHE A 332 -4.61 19.62 4.57
CA PHE A 332 -3.29 18.97 4.73
C PHE A 332 -2.47 19.53 5.91
N ASP A 333 -2.49 20.84 6.16
CA ASP A 333 -1.76 21.47 7.28
C ASP A 333 -2.30 21.00 8.65
N GLY A 334 -3.61 20.75 8.74
CA GLY A 334 -4.29 20.26 9.95
C GLY A 334 -4.17 18.76 10.19
N MET A 335 -3.78 17.96 9.19
CA MET A 335 -3.69 16.50 9.32
C MET A 335 -2.58 16.09 10.30
N LYS A 336 -2.98 15.48 11.43
CA LYS A 336 -2.09 14.68 12.29
C LYS A 336 -2.24 13.21 11.92
N VAL A 337 -1.14 12.50 11.76
CA VAL A 337 -1.13 11.05 11.46
C VAL A 337 -0.37 10.28 12.55
N PRO A 338 -0.53 8.95 12.65
CA PRO A 338 0.20 8.17 13.64
C PRO A 338 1.70 8.07 13.39
N GLU A 339 2.43 7.64 14.42
CA GLU A 339 3.88 7.56 14.38
C GLU A 339 4.36 6.51 13.37
N GLY A 340 5.24 6.91 12.46
CA GLY A 340 5.72 6.06 11.36
C GLY A 340 4.68 5.80 10.27
N TYR A 341 3.60 6.59 10.18
CA TYR A 341 2.64 6.52 9.07
C TYR A 341 3.16 7.25 7.82
N SER A 342 3.60 8.50 7.97
CA SER A 342 4.20 9.28 6.87
C SER A 342 5.18 10.30 7.41
N SER A 343 5.83 11.04 6.51
CA SER A 343 6.50 12.28 6.89
C SER A 343 5.46 13.27 7.45
N ASN A 344 5.93 14.29 8.18
CA ASN A 344 5.05 15.31 8.72
C ASN A 344 4.43 16.14 7.57
N ILE A 345 3.16 15.84 7.23
CA ILE A 345 2.44 16.44 6.10
C ILE A 345 2.45 17.97 6.16
N LYS A 346 2.35 18.54 7.36
CA LYS A 346 2.46 19.99 7.59
C LYS A 346 3.72 20.61 6.98
N ASN A 347 4.85 19.91 7.01
CA ASN A 347 6.10 20.41 6.43
C ASN A 347 6.08 20.44 4.90
N LEU A 348 5.11 19.76 4.27
CA LEU A 348 4.93 19.68 2.83
C LEU A 348 3.96 20.75 2.30
N VAL A 349 3.39 21.60 3.17
CA VAL A 349 2.38 22.59 2.80
C VAL A 349 2.96 24.00 2.85
N SER A 350 2.79 24.78 1.78
CA SER A 350 2.96 26.24 1.79
C SER A 350 1.58 26.88 1.78
N LEU A 351 1.14 27.41 2.93
CA LEU A 351 -0.13 28.15 3.03
C LEU A 351 -0.06 29.50 2.31
N GLN A 352 1.11 30.14 2.32
CA GLN A 352 1.34 31.42 1.63
C GLN A 352 1.12 31.26 0.12
N ASP A 353 1.69 30.20 -0.46
CA ASP A 353 1.57 29.92 -1.90
C ASP A 353 0.37 29.04 -2.26
N SER A 354 -0.37 28.53 -1.24
CA SER A 354 -1.45 27.56 -1.39
C SER A 354 -1.08 26.35 -2.27
N ARG A 355 0.07 25.73 -1.98
CA ARG A 355 0.60 24.57 -2.72
C ARG A 355 1.33 23.57 -1.83
N LEU A 356 1.52 22.36 -2.35
CA LEU A 356 2.38 21.35 -1.74
C LEU A 356 3.83 21.44 -2.28
N LEU A 357 4.80 21.12 -1.43
CA LEU A 357 6.23 21.23 -1.68
C LEU A 357 6.90 19.84 -1.67
N ASP A 358 7.84 19.62 -2.61
CA ASP A 358 8.83 18.54 -2.62
C ASP A 358 8.35 17.13 -2.21
N LEU A 359 7.14 16.74 -2.64
CA LEU A 359 6.58 15.41 -2.39
C LEU A 359 7.50 14.30 -2.92
N LYS A 360 7.93 13.41 -2.02
CA LYS A 360 8.66 12.19 -2.38
C LYS A 360 7.69 11.08 -2.77
N SER A 361 8.22 9.97 -3.30
CA SER A 361 7.42 8.81 -3.71
C SER A 361 6.50 8.33 -2.58
N HIS A 362 7.04 8.24 -1.35
CA HIS A 362 6.29 7.84 -0.17
C HIS A 362 5.19 8.84 0.22
N ASP A 363 5.44 10.14 0.11
CA ASP A 363 4.42 11.16 0.42
C ASP A 363 3.27 11.07 -0.59
N CYS A 364 3.59 10.94 -1.89
CA CYS A 364 2.58 10.71 -2.93
C CYS A 364 1.76 9.43 -2.68
N HIS A 365 2.42 8.35 -2.26
CA HIS A 365 1.73 7.10 -1.90
C HIS A 365 0.73 7.35 -0.77
N THR A 366 1.15 7.92 0.36
CA THR A 366 0.24 8.23 1.48
C THR A 366 -0.94 9.12 1.05
N LEU A 367 -0.69 10.10 0.18
CA LEU A 367 -1.71 10.97 -0.39
C LEU A 367 -2.72 10.18 -1.23
N MET A 368 -2.26 9.41 -2.21
CA MET A 368 -3.12 8.63 -3.11
C MET A 368 -3.89 7.51 -2.40
N GLN A 369 -3.33 6.95 -1.33
CA GLN A 369 -3.95 5.85 -0.61
C GLN A 369 -5.15 6.30 0.23
N GLN A 370 -5.03 7.41 0.97
CA GLN A 370 -6.07 7.82 1.93
C GLN A 370 -6.25 9.33 2.10
N LEU A 371 -5.18 10.14 2.04
CA LEU A 371 -5.28 11.55 2.47
C LEU A 371 -5.87 12.47 1.41
N LEU A 372 -5.54 12.27 0.13
CA LEU A 372 -6.02 13.12 -0.95
C LEU A 372 -7.54 13.07 -1.10
N PRO A 373 -8.20 11.90 -1.08
CA PRO A 373 -9.66 11.81 -1.08
C PRO A 373 -10.33 12.59 0.04
N VAL A 374 -9.69 12.69 1.21
CA VAL A 374 -10.18 13.47 2.37
C VAL A 374 -9.97 14.96 2.15
N ALA A 375 -8.77 15.36 1.70
CA ALA A 375 -8.41 16.77 1.50
C ALA A 375 -9.28 17.47 0.45
N ILE A 376 -9.79 16.73 -0.55
CA ILE A 376 -10.60 17.31 -1.63
C ILE A 376 -12.12 17.25 -1.38
N ARG A 377 -12.60 16.74 -0.23
CA ARG A 377 -14.03 16.48 0.00
C ARG A 377 -14.93 17.71 -0.15
N SER A 378 -14.44 18.88 0.25
CA SER A 378 -15.20 20.15 0.22
C SER A 378 -15.03 20.95 -1.08
N VAL A 379 -14.19 20.50 -2.00
CA VAL A 379 -13.82 21.26 -3.21
C VAL A 379 -14.14 20.46 -4.48
N LEU A 380 -14.06 21.12 -5.64
CA LEU A 380 -14.45 20.57 -6.95
C LEU A 380 -15.95 20.20 -7.00
N GLU A 381 -16.48 20.12 -8.21
CA GLU A 381 -17.80 19.54 -8.42
C GLU A 381 -17.73 18.02 -8.21
N LYS A 382 -18.85 17.42 -7.74
CA LYS A 382 -18.91 15.98 -7.42
C LYS A 382 -18.31 15.09 -8.52
N PRO A 383 -18.62 15.27 -9.82
CA PRO A 383 -18.13 14.35 -10.85
C PRO A 383 -16.59 14.34 -11.00
N ALA A 384 -15.96 15.51 -10.98
CA ALA A 384 -14.50 15.63 -11.07
C ALA A 384 -13.81 15.14 -9.79
N ARG A 385 -14.34 15.51 -8.61
CA ARG A 385 -13.86 15.03 -7.32
C ARG A 385 -13.87 13.50 -7.25
N TYR A 386 -14.95 12.89 -7.70
CA TYR A 386 -15.15 11.45 -7.60
C TYR A 386 -14.26 10.67 -8.55
N ALA A 387 -13.97 11.21 -9.75
CA ALA A 387 -12.99 10.62 -10.64
C ALA A 387 -11.60 10.49 -9.96
N ILE A 388 -11.18 11.52 -9.22
CA ILE A 388 -9.93 11.50 -8.45
C ILE A 388 -10.01 10.51 -7.29
N THR A 389 -11.11 10.54 -6.52
CA THR A 389 -11.31 9.61 -5.39
C THR A 389 -11.32 8.15 -5.82
N ARG A 390 -11.97 7.83 -6.95
CA ARG A 390 -11.96 6.46 -7.51
C ARG A 390 -10.55 6.01 -7.89
N LEU A 391 -9.74 6.89 -8.46
CA LEU A 391 -8.35 6.56 -8.78
C LEU A 391 -7.53 6.28 -7.52
N CYS A 392 -7.76 7.05 -6.45
CA CYS A 392 -7.16 6.81 -5.14
C CYS A 392 -7.57 5.44 -4.58
N PHE A 393 -8.87 5.11 -4.62
CA PHE A 393 -9.37 3.81 -4.19
C PHE A 393 -8.81 2.65 -5.02
N PHE A 394 -8.62 2.85 -6.33
CA PHE A 394 -7.95 1.86 -7.18
C PHE A 394 -6.51 1.59 -6.73
N PHE A 395 -5.70 2.64 -6.54
CA PHE A 395 -4.33 2.48 -6.04
C PHE A 395 -4.30 1.86 -4.64
N ASN A 396 -5.30 2.15 -3.81
CA ASN A 396 -5.42 1.52 -2.51
C ASN A 396 -5.74 0.03 -2.58
N ALA A 397 -6.68 -0.36 -3.43
CA ALA A 397 -7.06 -1.76 -3.62
C ALA A 397 -5.92 -2.60 -4.23
N ILE A 398 -5.21 -2.07 -5.24
CA ILE A 398 -4.18 -2.84 -5.96
C ILE A 398 -2.89 -3.03 -5.16
N CYS A 399 -2.62 -2.14 -4.20
CA CYS A 399 -1.45 -2.21 -3.31
C CYS A 399 -1.66 -3.12 -2.09
N ALA A 400 -2.76 -3.87 -2.02
CA ALA A 400 -3.01 -4.84 -0.96
C ALA A 400 -1.93 -5.94 -0.93
N LYS A 401 -1.55 -6.39 0.28
CA LYS A 401 -0.63 -7.52 0.49
C LYS A 401 -1.28 -8.85 0.14
N ILE A 402 -2.59 -8.95 0.37
CA ILE A 402 -3.40 -10.10 -0.01
C ILE A 402 -4.41 -9.65 -1.06
N VAL A 403 -4.29 -10.23 -2.24
CA VAL A 403 -5.13 -9.92 -3.39
C VAL A 403 -6.20 -10.99 -3.53
N ASP A 404 -7.46 -10.56 -3.51
CA ASP A 404 -8.61 -11.41 -3.83
C ASP A 404 -8.77 -11.51 -5.35
N VAL A 405 -8.46 -12.68 -5.91
CA VAL A 405 -8.44 -12.91 -7.36
C VAL A 405 -9.82 -12.68 -7.99
N SER A 406 -10.90 -12.97 -7.25
CA SER A 406 -12.27 -12.82 -7.74
C SER A 406 -12.68 -11.35 -7.98
N LYS A 407 -11.95 -10.40 -7.38
CA LYS A 407 -12.22 -8.96 -7.51
C LYS A 407 -11.41 -8.29 -8.61
N LEU A 408 -10.41 -8.97 -9.19
CA LEU A 408 -9.51 -8.35 -10.16
C LEU A 408 -10.22 -7.90 -11.43
N ASP A 409 -11.14 -8.71 -11.97
CA ASP A 409 -11.88 -8.35 -13.19
C ASP A 409 -12.71 -7.09 -12.97
N LYS A 410 -13.38 -7.00 -11.82
CA LYS A 410 -14.13 -5.80 -11.45
C LYS A 410 -13.22 -4.59 -11.25
N LEU A 411 -12.06 -4.77 -10.64
CA LEU A 411 -11.07 -3.72 -10.44
C LEU A 411 -10.52 -3.19 -11.79
N GLU A 412 -10.32 -4.08 -12.77
CA GLU A 412 -9.91 -3.74 -14.15
C GLU A 412 -10.99 -2.93 -14.88
N GLU A 413 -12.25 -3.37 -14.81
CA GLU A 413 -13.37 -2.60 -15.36
C GLU A 413 -13.44 -1.21 -14.73
N ASP A 414 -13.39 -1.13 -13.41
CA ASP A 414 -13.59 0.11 -12.68
C ASP A 414 -12.45 1.11 -12.89
N VAL A 415 -11.20 0.66 -13.07
CA VAL A 415 -10.08 1.56 -13.41
C VAL A 415 -10.19 2.09 -14.83
N VAL A 416 -10.65 1.28 -15.79
CA VAL A 416 -10.90 1.72 -17.17
C VAL A 416 -11.94 2.82 -17.18
N VAL A 417 -13.04 2.66 -16.43
CA VAL A 417 -14.05 3.72 -16.34
C VAL A 417 -13.49 4.96 -15.65
N THR A 418 -12.68 4.78 -14.60
CA THR A 418 -12.03 5.89 -13.89
C THR A 418 -11.12 6.70 -14.81
N LEU A 419 -10.30 6.05 -15.64
CA LEU A 419 -9.47 6.73 -16.65
C LEU A 419 -10.33 7.45 -17.70
N CYS A 420 -11.47 6.88 -18.10
CA CYS A 420 -12.40 7.55 -19.00
C CYS A 420 -13.06 8.79 -18.35
N LEU A 421 -13.43 8.72 -17.07
CA LEU A 421 -13.94 9.87 -16.33
C LEU A 421 -12.87 10.98 -16.24
N LEU A 422 -11.62 10.61 -15.96
CA LEU A 422 -10.52 11.57 -16.00
C LEU A 422 -10.39 12.18 -17.39
N GLU A 423 -10.49 11.43 -18.49
CA GLU A 423 -10.43 11.98 -19.86
C GLU A 423 -11.58 12.95 -20.14
N LYS A 424 -12.77 12.67 -19.61
CA LYS A 424 -13.92 13.58 -19.72
C LYS A 424 -13.61 14.91 -19.04
N TYR A 425 -13.02 14.89 -17.85
CA TYR A 425 -12.83 16.09 -17.07
C TYR A 425 -11.52 16.80 -17.39
N PHE A 426 -10.36 16.15 -17.31
CA PHE A 426 -9.04 16.77 -17.40
C PHE A 426 -8.58 17.11 -18.84
N PRO A 427 -7.59 18.01 -19.01
CA PRO A 427 -7.03 18.32 -20.31
C PRO A 427 -6.17 17.16 -20.86
N PRO A 428 -6.05 17.00 -22.20
CA PRO A 428 -5.28 15.92 -22.83
C PRO A 428 -3.81 15.83 -22.37
N SER A 429 -3.19 16.96 -22.04
CA SER A 429 -1.83 17.07 -21.51
C SER A 429 -1.62 16.38 -20.15
N PHE A 430 -2.71 16.09 -19.42
CA PHE A 430 -2.67 15.30 -18.19
C PHE A 430 -2.27 13.85 -18.45
N PHE A 431 -2.69 13.29 -19.59
CA PHE A 431 -2.52 11.89 -19.97
C PHE A 431 -1.13 11.64 -20.55
N ASP A 432 -0.10 11.71 -19.72
CA ASP A 432 1.22 11.22 -20.08
C ASP A 432 1.30 9.69 -19.98
N ILE A 433 2.46 9.13 -20.32
CA ILE A 433 2.65 7.68 -20.38
C ILE A 433 2.38 7.03 -19.02
N MET A 434 2.67 7.71 -17.90
CA MET A 434 2.48 7.14 -16.57
C MET A 434 1.00 6.99 -16.23
N VAL A 435 0.16 7.94 -16.65
CA VAL A 435 -1.31 7.81 -16.51
C VAL A 435 -1.83 6.66 -17.36
N HIS A 436 -1.31 6.47 -18.57
CA HIS A 436 -1.73 5.37 -19.43
C HIS A 436 -1.38 3.99 -18.86
N LEU A 437 -0.18 3.83 -18.30
CA LEU A 437 0.25 2.55 -17.71
C LEU A 437 -0.65 2.05 -16.58
N VAL A 438 -1.45 2.92 -15.95
CA VAL A 438 -2.43 2.55 -14.93
C VAL A 438 -3.42 1.49 -15.43
N VAL A 439 -3.82 1.55 -16.71
CA VAL A 439 -4.77 0.60 -17.31
C VAL A 439 -4.25 -0.84 -17.32
N HIS A 440 -2.93 -1.03 -17.19
CA HIS A 440 -2.28 -2.33 -17.26
C HIS A 440 -1.91 -2.92 -15.89
N LEU A 441 -2.09 -2.17 -14.80
CA LEU A 441 -1.62 -2.62 -13.49
C LEU A 441 -2.38 -3.83 -12.96
N VAL A 442 -3.68 -3.96 -13.27
CA VAL A 442 -4.46 -5.13 -12.85
C VAL A 442 -3.96 -6.40 -13.53
N ARG A 443 -3.62 -6.33 -14.82
CA ARG A 443 -2.95 -7.42 -15.54
C ARG A 443 -1.64 -7.84 -14.85
N GLU A 444 -0.81 -6.88 -14.46
CA GLU A 444 0.45 -7.13 -13.76
C GLU A 444 0.24 -7.82 -12.41
N VAL A 445 -0.77 -7.43 -11.64
CA VAL A 445 -1.12 -8.10 -10.37
C VAL A 445 -1.65 -9.51 -10.61
N ARG A 446 -2.53 -9.68 -11.60
CA ARG A 446 -3.08 -10.98 -11.98
C ARG A 446 -1.98 -11.97 -12.35
N LEU A 447 -0.95 -11.53 -13.07
CA LEU A 447 0.11 -12.40 -13.59
C LEU A 447 1.24 -12.68 -12.61
N CYS A 448 1.53 -11.78 -11.69
CA CYS A 448 2.74 -11.84 -10.85
C CYS A 448 2.47 -11.76 -9.34
N GLY A 449 1.22 -11.54 -8.92
CA GLY A 449 0.83 -11.43 -7.51
C GLY A 449 0.97 -10.02 -6.93
N PRO A 450 0.99 -9.88 -5.58
CA PRO A 450 0.94 -8.59 -4.88
C PRO A 450 2.03 -7.60 -5.30
N VAL A 451 1.69 -6.32 -5.34
CA VAL A 451 2.56 -5.26 -5.88
C VAL A 451 3.81 -5.02 -5.02
N TYR A 452 3.73 -5.18 -3.71
CA TYR A 452 4.83 -4.80 -2.80
C TYR A 452 6.12 -5.63 -2.99
N PHE A 453 6.03 -6.81 -3.62
CA PHE A 453 7.19 -7.59 -4.08
C PHE A 453 7.87 -7.03 -5.33
N ARG A 454 7.34 -5.95 -5.89
CA ARG A 454 7.81 -5.29 -7.10
C ARG A 454 7.90 -3.77 -6.93
N TRP A 455 7.99 -3.32 -5.68
CA TRP A 455 8.25 -1.91 -5.38
C TRP A 455 9.73 -1.57 -5.52
N MET A 456 9.99 -0.35 -5.99
CA MET A 456 11.33 0.23 -6.00
C MET A 456 11.78 0.76 -4.62
N TYR A 457 10.90 0.90 -3.62
CA TYR A 457 11.26 1.40 -2.29
C TYR A 457 12.44 0.66 -1.64
N PRO A 458 12.48 -0.68 -1.56
CA PRO A 458 13.60 -1.39 -0.92
C PRO A 458 14.92 -1.16 -1.66
N PHE A 459 14.88 -1.14 -3.00
CA PHE A 459 16.05 -0.94 -3.85
C PHE A 459 16.60 0.49 -3.74
N GLU A 460 15.75 1.52 -3.81
CA GLU A 460 16.17 2.92 -3.61
C GLU A 460 16.76 3.15 -2.21
N ARG A 461 16.18 2.53 -1.17
CA ARG A 461 16.71 2.56 0.20
C ARG A 461 18.07 1.87 0.27
N TYR A 462 18.23 0.72 -0.38
CA TYR A 462 19.51 0.03 -0.43
C TYR A 462 20.57 0.85 -1.16
N MET A 463 20.24 1.49 -2.29
CA MET A 463 21.15 2.41 -3.00
C MET A 463 21.57 3.60 -2.12
N LYS A 464 20.68 4.10 -1.25
CA LYS A 464 21.03 5.13 -0.25
C LYS A 464 22.06 4.60 0.76
N VAL A 465 21.99 3.32 1.14
CA VAL A 465 23.01 2.67 2.00
C VAL A 465 24.34 2.57 1.24
N LEU A 466 24.32 2.06 0.00
CA LEU A 466 25.54 1.95 -0.84
C LEU A 466 26.22 3.31 -1.03
N LYS A 467 25.43 4.38 -1.20
CA LYS A 467 25.96 5.75 -1.24
C LYS A 467 26.69 6.14 0.05
N GLY A 468 26.26 5.65 1.20
CA GLY A 468 26.94 5.84 2.49
C GLY A 468 28.28 5.11 2.60
N TYR A 469 28.56 4.14 1.71
CA TYR A 469 29.84 3.41 1.68
C TYR A 469 30.95 4.18 1.00
N VAL A 470 30.61 5.22 0.22
CA VAL A 470 31.58 5.99 -0.55
C VAL A 470 32.36 6.94 0.37
N GLN A 471 33.54 6.50 0.81
CA GLN A 471 34.49 7.31 1.59
C GLN A 471 35.50 8.04 0.68
N ASN A 472 35.97 7.39 -0.40
CA ASN A 472 36.84 7.99 -1.40
C ASN A 472 36.08 8.25 -2.71
N ARG A 473 35.87 9.54 -3.02
CA ARG A 473 35.10 9.98 -4.19
C ARG A 473 35.82 9.75 -5.53
N THR A 474 37.11 9.47 -5.54
CA THR A 474 37.83 9.17 -6.79
C THR A 474 37.61 7.73 -7.27
N ARG A 475 37.15 6.85 -6.36
CA ARG A 475 36.92 5.41 -6.60
C ARG A 475 35.62 4.94 -5.93
N PRO A 476 34.46 5.53 -6.27
CA PRO A 476 33.22 5.27 -5.52
C PRO A 476 32.80 3.80 -5.57
N GLU A 477 32.89 3.13 -6.73
CA GLU A 477 32.56 1.71 -6.88
C GLU A 477 33.47 0.82 -6.04
N GLY A 478 34.76 1.14 -5.97
CA GLY A 478 35.73 0.41 -5.15
C GLY A 478 35.39 0.48 -3.66
N CYS A 479 35.01 1.66 -3.17
CA CYS A 479 34.54 1.82 -1.79
C CYS A 479 33.27 1.01 -1.49
N ILE A 480 32.32 1.00 -2.45
CA ILE A 480 31.08 0.24 -2.29
C ILE A 480 31.38 -1.25 -2.23
N ALA A 481 32.18 -1.77 -3.15
CA ALA A 481 32.55 -3.18 -3.22
C ALA A 481 33.28 -3.64 -1.94
N GLU A 482 34.29 -2.88 -1.50
CA GLU A 482 35.05 -3.19 -0.28
C GLU A 482 34.12 -3.24 0.95
N ARG A 483 33.26 -2.22 1.11
CA ARG A 483 32.37 -2.14 2.27
C ARG A 483 31.27 -3.19 2.23
N TYR A 484 30.74 -3.51 1.06
CA TYR A 484 29.76 -4.58 0.87
C TYR A 484 30.36 -5.94 1.27
N ILE A 485 31.56 -6.28 0.81
CA ILE A 485 32.24 -7.53 1.20
C ILE A 485 32.48 -7.58 2.71
N ALA A 486 32.91 -6.47 3.31
CA ALA A 486 33.11 -6.40 4.75
C ALA A 486 31.79 -6.61 5.52
N GLU A 487 30.68 -6.02 5.05
CA GLU A 487 29.36 -6.21 5.64
C GLU A 487 28.90 -7.66 5.54
N GLU A 488 28.98 -8.29 4.37
CA GLU A 488 28.63 -9.70 4.16
C GLU A 488 29.46 -10.64 5.04
N ALA A 489 30.76 -10.37 5.19
CA ALA A 489 31.65 -11.17 6.05
C ALA A 489 31.27 -11.04 7.53
N VAL A 490 31.01 -9.82 8.01
CA VAL A 490 30.55 -9.59 9.38
C VAL A 490 29.21 -10.27 9.60
N GLU A 491 28.26 -10.09 8.68
CA GLU A 491 26.94 -10.67 8.72
C GLU A 491 26.99 -12.21 8.80
N PHE A 492 27.83 -12.85 7.99
CA PHE A 492 28.06 -14.30 8.05
C PHE A 492 28.62 -14.74 9.41
N CYS A 493 29.60 -14.01 9.94
CA CYS A 493 30.19 -14.30 11.25
C CYS A 493 29.17 -14.14 12.38
N THR A 494 28.31 -13.11 12.34
CA THR A 494 27.30 -12.88 13.38
C THR A 494 26.31 -14.03 13.55
N GLN A 495 26.00 -14.77 12.47
CA GLN A 495 25.11 -15.94 12.53
C GLN A 495 25.68 -17.09 13.35
N HIS A 496 26.99 -17.09 13.61
CA HIS A 496 27.69 -18.11 14.39
C HIS A 496 28.03 -17.61 15.81
N LEU A 497 27.58 -16.41 16.19
CA LEU A 497 27.81 -15.80 17.51
C LEU A 497 26.48 -15.69 18.27
N SER A 498 26.40 -16.29 19.47
CA SER A 498 25.15 -16.45 20.23
C SER A 498 24.55 -15.16 20.84
N TYR A 499 25.14 -13.98 20.61
CA TYR A 499 24.75 -12.71 21.26
C TYR A 499 24.81 -11.48 20.35
N VAL A 500 24.93 -11.64 19.04
CA VAL A 500 25.03 -10.50 18.11
C VAL A 500 23.79 -10.43 17.23
N SER A 501 23.13 -9.26 17.22
CA SER A 501 22.01 -9.00 16.32
C SER A 501 22.53 -8.66 14.92
N THR A 502 22.15 -9.48 13.97
CA THR A 502 22.28 -9.32 12.52
C THR A 502 21.67 -8.00 12.03
N VAL A 503 22.38 -7.21 11.20
CA VAL A 503 21.93 -5.87 10.80
C VAL A 503 21.03 -5.94 9.56
N GLY A 504 19.77 -5.54 9.69
CA GLY A 504 18.80 -5.53 8.59
C GLY A 504 17.92 -6.79 8.51
N VAL A 505 17.98 -7.66 9.51
CA VAL A 505 16.94 -8.65 9.83
C VAL A 505 16.47 -8.36 11.26
N PRO A 506 15.15 -8.38 11.54
CA PRO A 506 14.66 -8.18 12.90
C PRO A 506 15.32 -9.17 13.85
N SER A 507 15.86 -8.68 14.98
CA SER A 507 16.31 -9.58 16.02
C SER A 507 15.08 -10.29 16.57
N SER A 508 15.11 -11.62 16.63
CA SER A 508 14.19 -12.37 17.47
C SER A 508 14.59 -12.14 18.94
N GLN A 509 14.60 -10.89 19.41
CA GLN A 509 14.42 -10.72 20.84
C GLN A 509 13.07 -11.35 21.13
N LYS A 510 13.12 -12.49 21.82
CA LYS A 510 12.02 -12.99 22.63
C LYS A 510 11.71 -11.90 23.66
N MET A 511 11.10 -10.80 23.25
CA MET A 511 10.15 -10.13 24.12
C MET A 511 9.14 -11.22 24.42
N GLY A 512 9.09 -11.61 25.69
CA GLY A 512 8.35 -12.77 26.14
C GLY A 512 7.04 -12.86 25.40
N VAL A 513 6.76 -14.04 24.83
CA VAL A 513 5.46 -14.36 24.28
C VAL A 513 4.47 -14.19 25.43
N SER A 514 3.92 -12.99 25.59
CA SER A 514 2.68 -12.80 26.30
C SER A 514 1.66 -13.42 25.38
N LYS A 515 1.29 -14.66 25.72
CA LYS A 515 0.11 -15.30 25.14
C LYS A 515 -1.03 -14.27 25.17
N PRO A 516 -1.77 -14.08 24.08
CA PRO A 516 -2.89 -13.14 24.07
C PRO A 516 -3.91 -13.61 25.10
N LEU A 517 -3.95 -12.98 26.27
CA LEU A 517 -5.02 -13.14 27.23
C LEU A 517 -6.13 -12.18 26.79
N SER A 518 -6.99 -12.68 25.90
CA SER A 518 -8.27 -12.05 25.57
C SER A 518 -9.15 -12.06 26.82
N GLY A 519 -9.59 -10.89 27.28
CA GLY A 519 -10.61 -10.71 28.32
C GLY A 519 -10.25 -11.29 29.69
N CYS A 520 -10.31 -10.51 30.76
CA CYS A 520 -10.58 -11.10 32.09
C CYS A 520 -11.94 -11.86 32.17
N THR A 521 -12.62 -12.02 31.02
CA THR A 521 -13.82 -12.80 30.77
C THR A 521 -13.75 -13.64 29.47
N ASN A 522 -12.58 -13.90 28.86
CA ASN A 522 -12.52 -14.66 27.59
C ASN A 522 -11.19 -15.39 27.35
N THR A 523 -10.48 -15.80 28.41
CA THR A 523 -9.35 -16.72 28.26
C THR A 523 -9.90 -18.14 28.13
N GLU A 524 -9.27 -19.02 27.33
CA GLU A 524 -9.67 -20.44 27.22
C GLU A 524 -9.79 -21.11 28.59
N GLU A 525 -9.01 -20.64 29.57
CA GLU A 525 -9.02 -21.10 30.96
C GLU A 525 -10.21 -20.56 31.79
N VAL A 526 -10.74 -19.37 31.47
CA VAL A 526 -11.87 -18.74 32.18
C VAL A 526 -13.22 -19.09 31.53
N LEU A 527 -13.25 -19.42 30.22
CA LEU A 527 -14.47 -19.80 29.48
C LEU A 527 -15.31 -20.89 30.18
N PRO A 528 -14.72 -22.00 30.67
CA PRO A 528 -15.48 -23.02 31.41
C PRO A 528 -16.16 -22.46 32.66
N TYR A 529 -15.47 -21.55 33.37
CA TYR A 529 -16.00 -20.91 34.58
C TYR A 529 -17.11 -19.91 34.27
N ILE A 530 -17.06 -19.23 33.12
CA ILE A 530 -18.15 -18.37 32.64
C ILE A 530 -19.39 -19.19 32.36
N GLU A 531 -19.25 -20.31 31.64
CA GLU A 531 -20.36 -21.22 31.36
C GLU A 531 -20.97 -21.77 32.65
N GLN A 532 -20.12 -22.22 33.58
CA GLN A 532 -20.55 -22.67 34.90
C GLN A 532 -21.27 -21.58 35.69
N HIS A 533 -20.76 -20.34 35.71
CA HIS A 533 -21.43 -19.24 36.38
C HIS A 533 -22.78 -18.90 35.71
N MET A 534 -22.85 -18.92 34.39
CA MET A 534 -24.10 -18.72 33.66
C MET A 534 -25.13 -19.80 33.96
N ILE A 535 -24.70 -21.06 34.10
CA ILE A 535 -25.56 -22.18 34.55
C ILE A 535 -25.98 -21.96 36.01
N HIS A 536 -25.07 -21.54 36.89
CA HIS A 536 -25.34 -21.23 38.29
C HIS A 536 -26.41 -20.13 38.42
N ILE A 537 -26.28 -19.02 37.70
CA ILE A 537 -27.27 -17.92 37.70
C ILE A 537 -28.63 -18.42 37.16
N LYS A 538 -28.65 -19.18 36.05
CA LYS A 538 -29.89 -19.72 35.48
C LYS A 538 -30.61 -20.66 36.44
N THR A 539 -29.86 -21.39 37.26
CA THR A 539 -30.38 -22.33 38.26
C THR A 539 -30.84 -21.61 39.53
N ALA A 540 -30.06 -20.65 40.02
CA ALA A 540 -30.39 -19.84 41.20
C ALA A 540 -31.57 -18.89 40.97
N TYR A 541 -31.80 -18.46 39.71
CA TYR A 541 -32.86 -17.53 39.34
C TYR A 541 -33.77 -18.05 38.21
N PRO A 542 -34.59 -19.10 38.44
CA PRO A 542 -35.39 -19.74 37.39
C PRO A 542 -36.37 -18.79 36.68
N LYS A 543 -36.90 -17.80 37.42
CA LYS A 543 -37.84 -16.78 36.90
C LYS A 543 -37.23 -15.88 35.81
N PHE A 544 -35.90 -15.75 35.78
CA PHE A 544 -35.18 -14.90 34.83
C PHE A 544 -34.46 -15.69 33.74
N ARG A 545 -34.63 -17.03 33.68
CA ARG A 545 -33.94 -17.94 32.77
C ARG A 545 -34.06 -17.58 31.28
N LYS A 546 -35.18 -16.94 30.89
CA LYS A 546 -35.45 -16.48 29.51
C LYS A 546 -35.08 -15.01 29.26
N ARG A 547 -34.64 -14.25 30.27
CA ARG A 547 -34.29 -12.82 30.15
C ARG A 547 -32.78 -12.66 29.96
N THR A 548 -32.32 -12.75 28.70
CA THR A 548 -30.89 -12.71 28.33
C THR A 548 -30.16 -11.50 28.89
N LYS A 549 -30.72 -10.28 28.75
CA LYS A 549 -30.10 -9.05 29.28
C LYS A 549 -29.89 -9.09 30.79
N TRP A 550 -30.91 -9.53 31.54
CA TRP A 550 -30.81 -9.64 32.99
C TRP A 550 -29.75 -10.67 33.43
N LEU A 551 -29.68 -11.80 32.73
CA LEU A 551 -28.65 -12.82 33.00
C LEU A 551 -27.24 -12.28 32.76
N GLN A 552 -27.05 -11.51 31.68
CA GLN A 552 -25.78 -10.88 31.35
C GLN A 552 -25.38 -9.82 32.39
N ASP A 553 -26.31 -8.93 32.75
CA ASP A 553 -26.08 -7.90 33.77
C ASP A 553 -25.74 -8.54 35.13
N LYS A 554 -26.47 -9.59 35.51
CA LYS A 554 -26.22 -10.31 36.76
C LYS A 554 -24.86 -10.99 36.73
N HIS A 555 -24.52 -11.68 35.64
CA HIS A 555 -23.21 -12.29 35.44
C HIS A 555 -22.09 -11.27 35.62
N ASN A 556 -22.15 -10.14 34.89
CA ASN A 556 -21.13 -9.09 34.97
C ASN A 556 -20.95 -8.55 36.40
N SER A 557 -22.05 -8.46 37.18
CA SER A 557 -22.00 -7.95 38.56
C SER A 557 -21.49 -8.96 39.60
N THR A 558 -21.65 -10.26 39.39
CA THR A 558 -21.33 -11.29 40.41
C THR A 558 -20.19 -12.23 40.04
N PHE A 559 -19.72 -12.21 38.79
CA PHE A 559 -18.79 -13.22 38.29
C PHE A 559 -17.45 -13.22 39.01
N ILE A 560 -16.83 -12.07 39.23
CA ILE A 560 -15.50 -12.01 39.88
C ILE A 560 -15.56 -12.57 41.30
N GLN A 561 -16.60 -12.21 42.06
CA GLN A 561 -16.79 -12.71 43.41
C GLN A 561 -17.07 -14.22 43.41
N TRP A 562 -17.92 -14.69 42.50
CA TRP A 562 -18.21 -16.12 42.33
C TRP A 562 -16.96 -16.91 41.91
N LEU A 563 -16.17 -16.39 40.96
CA LEU A 563 -14.95 -17.01 40.45
C LEU A 563 -13.93 -17.17 41.58
N ARG A 564 -13.76 -16.14 42.42
CA ARG A 564 -12.89 -16.20 43.60
C ARG A 564 -13.26 -17.32 44.55
N PHE A 565 -14.55 -17.44 44.89
CA PHE A 565 -15.02 -18.53 45.76
C PHE A 565 -14.87 -19.90 45.11
N LYS A 566 -15.18 -20.01 43.81
CA LYS A 566 -15.10 -21.26 43.06
C LYS A 566 -13.67 -21.78 42.97
N VAL A 567 -12.72 -20.91 42.63
CA VAL A 567 -11.29 -21.22 42.57
C VAL A 567 -10.75 -21.58 43.95
N GLN A 568 -11.16 -20.88 45.01
CA GLN A 568 -10.75 -21.21 46.37
C GLN A 568 -11.24 -22.61 46.80
N SER A 569 -12.51 -22.94 46.52
CA SER A 569 -13.08 -24.26 46.82
C SER A 569 -12.35 -25.39 46.07
N GLU A 570 -11.98 -25.18 44.81
CA GLU A 570 -11.25 -26.19 44.01
C GLU A 570 -9.81 -26.41 44.46
N LEU A 571 -9.19 -25.40 45.10
CA LEU A 571 -7.86 -25.52 45.69
C LEU A 571 -7.88 -26.27 47.03
N GLU A 572 -9.00 -26.24 47.75
CA GLU A 572 -9.20 -26.93 49.03
C GLU A 572 -9.51 -28.44 48.84
N GLU A 573 -10.02 -28.85 47.68
CA GLU A 573 -10.39 -30.24 47.35
C GLU A 573 -9.23 -31.10 46.76
N ASP A 574 -7.97 -30.76 47.07
CA ASP A 574 -6.75 -31.50 46.69
C ASP A 574 -6.53 -31.70 45.16
N ASN A 575 -7.16 -30.86 44.34
CA ASN A 575 -7.08 -30.95 42.88
C ASN A 575 -6.06 -29.94 42.31
N HIS A 576 -4.87 -30.42 41.92
CA HIS A 576 -3.80 -29.62 41.31
C HIS A 576 -4.11 -29.07 39.90
N GLY A 577 -5.36 -29.18 39.42
CA GLY A 577 -5.76 -28.81 38.06
C GLY A 577 -5.99 -27.32 37.79
N VAL A 578 -6.12 -26.47 38.81
CA VAL A 578 -6.34 -25.02 38.61
C VAL A 578 -5.03 -24.32 38.23
N SER A 579 -4.99 -23.73 37.04
CA SER A 579 -3.81 -23.03 36.53
C SER A 579 -3.38 -21.87 37.43
N GLU A 580 -2.08 -21.58 37.48
CA GLU A 580 -1.56 -20.46 38.25
C GLU A 580 -2.15 -19.12 37.77
N ILE A 581 -2.36 -18.97 36.45
CA ILE A 581 -2.95 -17.77 35.84
C ILE A 581 -4.37 -17.53 36.37
N LEU A 582 -5.21 -18.58 36.44
CA LEU A 582 -6.58 -18.45 36.93
C LEU A 582 -6.64 -18.06 38.41
N ARG A 583 -5.69 -18.54 39.23
CA ARG A 583 -5.58 -18.15 40.64
C ARG A 583 -5.32 -16.66 40.79
N TRP A 584 -4.39 -16.11 40.02
CA TRP A 584 -4.08 -14.68 40.05
C TRP A 584 -5.25 -13.84 39.54
N LEU A 585 -5.92 -14.26 38.45
CA LEU A 585 -7.12 -13.58 37.96
C LEU A 585 -8.26 -13.55 39.00
N ALA A 586 -8.47 -14.66 39.72
CA ALA A 586 -9.49 -14.78 40.75
C ALA A 586 -9.16 -13.98 42.02
N ALA A 587 -7.87 -13.81 42.35
CA ALA A 587 -7.41 -12.96 43.46
C ALA A 587 -7.64 -11.47 43.19
N GLY A 588 -7.61 -11.06 41.92
CA GLY A 588 -7.76 -9.67 41.49
C GLY A 588 -6.42 -8.94 41.38
N PRO A 589 -6.38 -7.80 40.67
CA PRO A 589 -5.17 -7.00 40.51
C PRO A 589 -4.85 -6.22 41.80
N ASN A 590 -3.62 -5.72 41.88
CA ASN A 590 -3.20 -4.77 42.91
C ASN A 590 -4.09 -3.51 42.89
N MET A 591 -4.38 -2.96 44.06
CA MET A 591 -5.21 -1.76 44.23
C MET A 591 -4.53 -0.48 43.72
N ALA A 592 -3.20 -0.48 43.61
CA ALA A 592 -2.45 0.58 42.96
C ALA A 592 -2.32 0.27 41.46
N VAL A 593 -2.87 1.16 40.62
CA VAL A 593 -2.83 1.00 39.16
C VAL A 593 -1.88 2.03 38.55
N PRO A 594 -0.73 1.61 37.99
CA PRO A 594 0.14 2.46 37.19
C PRO A 594 -0.59 3.06 35.98
N LEU A 595 -0.38 4.36 35.76
CA LEU A 595 -0.93 5.11 34.64
C LEU A 595 0.17 5.52 33.67
N TYR A 596 -0.09 5.37 32.37
CA TYR A 596 0.86 5.69 31.32
C TYR A 596 0.30 6.73 30.34
N ARG A 597 1.17 7.61 29.84
CA ARG A 597 0.84 8.56 28.77
C ARG A 597 0.98 7.96 27.38
N SER A 598 1.80 6.92 27.25
CA SER A 598 2.10 6.21 26.02
C SER A 598 2.43 4.76 26.36
N TYR A 599 2.00 3.82 25.51
CA TYR A 599 2.20 2.39 25.72
C TYR A 599 2.42 1.69 24.38
N LEU A 600 3.37 0.76 24.32
CA LEU A 600 3.71 0.02 23.10
C LEU A 600 3.13 -1.39 23.18
N ILE A 601 2.17 -1.71 22.31
CA ILE A 601 1.60 -3.06 22.18
C ILE A 601 1.93 -3.61 20.81
N LYS A 602 2.64 -4.74 20.76
CA LYS A 602 3.00 -5.43 19.49
C LYS A 602 3.64 -4.49 18.45
N GLY A 603 4.50 -3.57 18.89
CA GLY A 603 5.14 -2.58 18.02
C GLY A 603 4.29 -1.39 17.61
N ILE A 604 3.02 -1.33 18.03
CA ILE A 604 2.13 -0.20 17.80
C ILE A 604 2.11 0.66 19.06
N LYS A 605 2.43 1.94 18.88
CA LYS A 605 2.46 2.91 19.97
C LYS A 605 1.07 3.51 20.12
N PHE A 606 0.51 3.43 21.32
CA PHE A 606 -0.74 4.09 21.69
C PHE A 606 -0.43 5.24 22.64
N ASN A 607 -1.19 6.33 22.53
CA ASN A 607 -1.08 7.48 23.43
C ASN A 607 -2.43 7.81 24.04
N ILE A 608 -2.42 8.53 25.16
CA ILE A 608 -3.61 9.25 25.63
C ILE A 608 -3.85 10.51 24.79
N LYS A 609 -5.10 10.95 24.69
CA LYS A 609 -5.50 12.14 23.92
C LYS A 609 -4.72 13.40 24.29
N ALA A 610 -4.52 13.64 25.59
CA ALA A 610 -3.77 14.79 26.08
C ALA A 610 -2.31 14.81 25.57
N GLN A 611 -1.72 13.65 25.31
CA GLN A 611 -0.37 13.52 24.77
C GLN A 611 -0.32 13.80 23.26
N ASP A 612 -1.36 13.45 22.52
CA ASP A 612 -1.50 13.75 21.10
C ASP A 612 -1.75 15.24 20.83
N ASP A 613 -2.45 15.92 21.74
CA ASP A 613 -2.76 17.35 21.62
C ASP A 613 -1.50 18.23 21.57
N VAL A 614 -0.48 17.86 22.34
CA VAL A 614 0.83 18.54 22.37
C VAL A 614 1.82 18.01 21.33
N ARG A 615 1.46 16.98 20.54
CA ARG A 615 2.32 16.36 19.52
C ARG A 615 1.85 16.67 18.10
N LYS A 616 2.76 16.45 17.15
CA LYS A 616 2.49 16.53 15.71
C LYS A 616 1.87 15.24 15.14
N THR A 617 1.87 14.17 15.92
CA THR A 617 1.29 12.86 15.59
C THR A 617 0.09 12.58 16.48
N GLN A 618 -0.79 11.67 16.05
CA GLN A 618 -1.89 11.17 16.88
C GLN A 618 -1.87 9.64 16.96
N ASN A 619 -2.03 9.07 18.15
CA ASN A 619 -1.97 7.63 18.39
C ASN A 619 -3.03 7.16 19.41
N SER A 620 -4.01 8.01 19.73
CA SER A 620 -5.07 7.77 20.72
C SER A 620 -6.36 7.19 20.14
N GLY A 621 -6.51 7.14 18.81
CA GLY A 621 -7.70 6.57 18.18
C GLY A 621 -7.71 5.04 18.23
N VAL A 622 -8.85 4.46 18.62
CA VAL A 622 -9.06 3.01 18.71
C VAL A 622 -10.36 2.56 18.06
N TYR A 623 -10.32 1.37 17.47
CA TYR A 623 -11.46 0.67 16.90
C TYR A 623 -11.62 -0.70 17.54
N LEU A 624 -12.84 -1.04 17.94
CA LEU A 624 -13.21 -2.35 18.48
C LEU A 624 -14.35 -2.95 17.64
N LEU A 625 -14.13 -4.14 17.09
CA LEU A 625 -15.21 -4.92 16.49
C LEU A 625 -15.75 -5.90 17.55
N ALA A 626 -16.97 -5.67 18.02
CA ALA A 626 -17.59 -6.51 19.03
C ALA A 626 -18.83 -7.25 18.49
N HIS A 627 -18.99 -8.50 18.91
CA HIS A 627 -20.23 -9.28 18.70
C HIS A 627 -21.27 -8.83 19.73
N THR A 628 -22.24 -8.01 19.34
CA THR A 628 -23.23 -7.44 20.28
C THR A 628 -24.66 -7.75 19.85
N MET A 629 -25.59 -7.75 20.82
CA MET A 629 -27.03 -7.86 20.55
C MET A 629 -27.57 -6.50 20.09
N GLN A 630 -28.02 -6.43 18.84
CA GLN A 630 -28.83 -5.33 18.32
C GLN A 630 -30.29 -5.48 18.77
N VAL A 631 -30.88 -4.38 19.19
CA VAL A 631 -32.32 -4.26 19.47
C VAL A 631 -32.85 -3.08 18.68
N ALA A 632 -33.88 -3.31 17.85
CA ALA A 632 -34.44 -2.27 16.97
C ALA A 632 -35.14 -1.15 17.75
N SER A 633 -35.52 -1.40 19.01
CA SER A 633 -36.00 -0.40 19.96
C SER A 633 -35.93 -0.93 21.39
N ALA A 634 -36.11 -0.05 22.37
CA ALA A 634 -36.24 -0.45 23.78
C ALA A 634 -37.39 -1.44 24.07
N LYS A 635 -38.34 -1.62 23.12
CA LYS A 635 -39.48 -2.55 23.22
C LYS A 635 -39.29 -3.82 22.38
N ASP A 636 -38.16 -3.97 21.69
CA ASP A 636 -37.90 -5.10 20.82
C ASP A 636 -37.68 -6.39 21.63
N LYS A 637 -38.36 -7.46 21.21
CA LYS A 637 -38.34 -8.78 21.85
C LYS A 637 -37.42 -9.78 21.14
N ASN A 638 -36.89 -9.42 19.97
CA ASN A 638 -36.10 -10.32 19.12
C ASN A 638 -34.74 -9.67 18.79
N PRO A 639 -33.80 -9.62 19.76
CA PRO A 639 -32.49 -9.07 19.49
C PRO A 639 -31.71 -9.92 18.47
N ILE A 640 -31.08 -9.26 17.51
CA ILE A 640 -30.20 -9.89 16.50
C ILE A 640 -28.76 -9.74 16.97
N LEU A 641 -28.00 -10.84 17.05
CA LEU A 641 -26.56 -10.79 17.30
C LEU A 641 -25.85 -10.41 16.00
N SER A 642 -25.14 -9.27 16.00
CA SER A 642 -24.34 -8.84 14.85
C SER A 642 -23.00 -8.26 15.30
N ASN A 643 -22.06 -8.21 14.36
CA ASN A 643 -20.82 -7.48 14.54
C ASN A 643 -21.09 -5.98 14.49
N MET A 644 -20.66 -5.25 15.51
CA MET A 644 -20.75 -3.79 15.59
C MET A 644 -19.37 -3.21 15.85
N GLY A 645 -18.98 -2.24 15.03
CA GLY A 645 -17.76 -1.49 15.18
C GLY A 645 -17.96 -0.31 16.14
N PHE A 646 -17.08 -0.19 17.12
CA PHE A 646 -17.02 0.92 18.07
C PHE A 646 -15.75 1.71 17.81
N TYR A 647 -15.88 3.03 17.80
CA TYR A 647 -14.79 3.97 17.59
C TYR A 647 -14.58 4.74 18.88
N GLY A 648 -13.33 4.96 19.29
CA GLY A 648 -13.04 5.59 20.57
C GLY A 648 -11.73 6.36 20.58
N VAL A 649 -11.57 7.16 21.62
CA VAL A 649 -10.36 7.93 21.91
C VAL A 649 -9.85 7.53 23.29
N ILE A 650 -8.59 7.13 23.38
CA ILE A 650 -7.94 6.76 24.65
C ILE A 650 -7.77 8.01 25.52
N GLN A 651 -8.36 7.99 26.72
CA GLN A 651 -8.16 9.03 27.73
C GLN A 651 -7.12 8.62 28.78
N GLU A 652 -7.10 7.34 29.17
CA GLU A 652 -6.12 6.81 30.13
C GLU A 652 -5.66 5.42 29.71
N ILE A 653 -4.41 5.11 30.06
CA ILE A 653 -3.82 3.77 29.90
C ILE A 653 -3.45 3.25 31.27
N TRP A 654 -4.06 2.14 31.66
CA TRP A 654 -3.91 1.47 32.94
C TRP A 654 -3.13 0.17 32.73
N ASP A 655 -2.20 -0.14 33.62
CA ASP A 655 -1.53 -1.44 33.61
C ASP A 655 -1.92 -2.22 34.87
N LEU A 656 -2.83 -3.18 34.74
CA LEU A 656 -3.36 -3.93 35.88
C LEU A 656 -2.35 -5.00 36.30
N ASP A 657 -1.72 -4.80 37.45
CA ASP A 657 -0.71 -5.70 38.00
C ASP A 657 -1.35 -6.85 38.80
N TYR A 658 -1.22 -8.08 38.28
CA TYR A 658 -1.62 -9.33 38.96
C TYR A 658 -0.43 -10.04 39.62
N GLN A 659 0.64 -9.30 39.93
CA GLN A 659 1.92 -9.75 40.50
C GLN A 659 2.78 -10.60 39.54
N LYS A 660 2.19 -11.61 38.89
CA LYS A 660 2.91 -12.48 37.93
C LYS A 660 2.93 -11.96 36.51
N PHE A 661 1.90 -11.20 36.14
CA PHE A 661 1.76 -10.61 34.82
C PHE A 661 0.98 -9.31 34.96
N THR A 662 1.10 -8.45 33.96
CA THR A 662 0.32 -7.22 33.87
C THR A 662 -0.60 -7.26 32.66
N ILE A 663 -1.74 -6.59 32.78
CA ILE A 663 -2.73 -6.50 31.71
C ILE A 663 -2.96 -5.01 31.38
N PRO A 664 -2.55 -4.54 30.20
CA PRO A 664 -2.83 -3.18 29.76
C PRO A 664 -4.31 -3.01 29.35
N VAL A 665 -4.97 -2.04 29.97
CA VAL A 665 -6.37 -1.66 29.73
C VAL A 665 -6.42 -0.18 29.34
N PHE A 666 -7.23 0.13 28.34
CA PHE A 666 -7.49 1.50 27.92
C PHE A 666 -8.84 1.97 28.45
N ARG A 667 -8.87 3.16 29.05
CA ARG A 667 -10.11 3.90 29.29
C ARG A 667 -10.36 4.79 28.09
N CYS A 668 -11.45 4.56 27.39
CA CYS A 668 -11.78 5.22 26.13
C CYS A 668 -13.09 6.00 26.25
N ASP A 669 -13.13 7.15 25.58
CA ASP A 669 -14.38 7.81 25.22
C ASP A 669 -14.87 7.19 23.91
N TRP A 670 -15.89 6.35 24.01
CA TRP A 670 -16.51 5.69 22.85
C TRP A 670 -17.54 6.60 22.20
N ILE A 671 -17.51 6.69 20.87
CA ILE A 671 -18.47 7.46 20.09
C ILE A 671 -19.84 6.75 20.10
N ASP A 672 -20.90 7.51 20.36
CA ASP A 672 -22.28 7.03 20.31
C ASP A 672 -22.74 6.76 18.87
N SER A 673 -23.67 5.82 18.72
CA SER A 673 -24.26 5.49 17.41
C SER A 673 -24.87 6.69 16.66
N SER A 674 -25.37 7.71 17.36
CA SER A 674 -25.90 8.95 16.77
C SER A 674 -24.81 9.93 16.28
N GLY A 675 -23.55 9.65 16.61
CA GLY A 675 -22.36 10.36 16.13
C GLY A 675 -21.61 9.63 15.02
N LEU A 676 -22.22 8.61 14.40
CA LEU A 676 -21.61 7.82 13.33
C LEU A 676 -22.44 7.96 12.04
N VAL A 677 -21.77 8.31 10.94
CA VAL A 677 -22.37 8.34 9.59
C VAL A 677 -21.39 7.70 8.60
N VAL A 678 -21.90 6.90 7.68
CA VAL A 678 -21.13 6.45 6.51
C VAL A 678 -21.68 7.14 5.28
N ASP A 679 -20.82 7.86 4.56
CA ASP A 679 -21.25 8.62 3.38
C ASP A 679 -21.37 7.76 2.11
N GLU A 680 -21.79 8.41 1.02
CA GLU A 680 -22.00 7.79 -0.31
C GLU A 680 -20.70 7.24 -0.94
N LEU A 681 -19.53 7.72 -0.51
CA LEU A 681 -18.22 7.24 -0.94
C LEU A 681 -17.65 6.14 -0.02
N GLY A 682 -18.36 5.81 1.07
CA GLY A 682 -17.94 4.80 2.04
C GLY A 682 -17.02 5.32 3.14
N PHE A 683 -16.82 6.63 3.28
CA PHE A 683 -16.09 7.18 4.42
C PHE A 683 -16.92 7.07 5.69
N THR A 684 -16.29 6.57 6.75
CA THR A 684 -16.87 6.61 8.09
C THR A 684 -16.55 7.95 8.73
N LEU A 685 -17.59 8.72 9.06
CA LEU A 685 -17.51 10.00 9.73
C LEU A 685 -17.95 9.83 11.19
N VAL A 686 -17.19 10.43 12.09
CA VAL A 686 -17.49 10.44 13.53
C VAL A 686 -17.58 11.86 14.06
N ASP A 687 -18.55 12.11 14.92
CA ASP A 687 -18.62 13.31 15.77
C ASP A 687 -18.03 12.98 17.14
N LEU A 688 -16.79 13.44 17.37
CA LEU A 688 -16.05 13.17 18.60
C LEU A 688 -16.68 13.81 19.86
N SER A 689 -17.66 14.71 19.70
CA SER A 689 -18.38 15.32 20.83
C SER A 689 -19.49 14.42 21.39
N LYS A 690 -19.97 13.45 20.60
CA LYS A 690 -21.07 12.55 20.99
C LYS A 690 -20.54 11.28 21.65
N ILE A 691 -20.23 11.39 22.94
CA ILE A 691 -19.71 10.28 23.74
C ILE A 691 -20.84 9.40 24.27
N GLY A 692 -20.81 8.11 23.90
CA GLY A 692 -21.68 7.05 24.39
C GLY A 692 -21.00 6.14 25.43
N HIS A 693 -21.65 5.04 25.78
CA HIS A 693 -21.08 3.94 26.58
C HIS A 693 -20.37 4.35 27.89
N ARG A 694 -20.87 5.38 28.59
CA ARG A 694 -20.24 5.90 29.83
C ARG A 694 -20.11 4.89 30.97
N ASN A 695 -20.91 3.82 30.96
CA ASN A 695 -20.87 2.76 31.96
C ASN A 695 -19.90 1.62 31.61
N ASP A 696 -19.31 1.65 30.41
CA ASP A 696 -18.43 0.60 29.87
C ASP A 696 -17.31 1.25 29.04
N GLN A 697 -16.39 1.95 29.72
CA GLN A 697 -15.33 2.74 29.10
C GLN A 697 -14.02 1.96 28.91
N PHE A 698 -13.90 0.76 29.47
CA PHE A 698 -12.64 0.04 29.53
C PHE A 698 -12.57 -1.06 28.47
N VAL A 699 -11.43 -1.15 27.79
CA VAL A 699 -11.16 -2.21 26.81
C VAL A 699 -9.74 -2.71 26.96
N LEU A 700 -9.51 -3.99 26.66
CA LEU A 700 -8.16 -4.50 26.61
C LEU A 700 -7.41 -3.94 25.42
N ALA A 701 -6.17 -3.54 25.65
CA ALA A 701 -5.30 -3.05 24.61
C ALA A 701 -5.10 -4.09 23.47
N SER A 702 -5.20 -5.39 23.78
CA SER A 702 -5.08 -6.48 22.82
C SER A 702 -6.28 -6.66 21.87
N GLN A 703 -7.44 -6.06 22.19
CA GLN A 703 -8.69 -6.22 21.45
C GLN A 703 -8.95 -5.08 20.45
N VAL A 704 -8.24 -3.96 20.59
CA VAL A 704 -8.43 -2.78 19.76
C VAL A 704 -7.45 -2.74 18.60
N LYS A 705 -7.90 -2.16 17.48
CA LYS A 705 -7.03 -1.71 16.39
C LYS A 705 -6.77 -0.21 16.54
N GLN A 706 -5.58 0.24 16.15
CA GLN A 706 -5.28 1.67 16.08
C GLN A 706 -5.92 2.29 14.83
N ILE A 707 -6.61 3.41 15.04
CA ILE A 707 -7.16 4.28 14.00
C ILE A 707 -6.73 5.72 14.28
N PHE A 708 -7.01 6.62 13.35
CA PHE A 708 -6.80 8.05 13.52
C PHE A 708 -7.90 8.85 12.84
N PHE A 709 -8.08 10.08 13.31
CA PHE A 709 -9.18 10.95 12.90
C PHE A 709 -8.64 12.16 12.14
N ILE A 710 -9.18 12.43 10.97
CA ILE A 710 -8.88 13.66 10.21
C ILE A 710 -10.15 14.49 10.12
N ASP A 711 -10.07 15.77 10.45
CA ASP A 711 -11.21 16.69 10.33
C ASP A 711 -11.78 16.68 8.90
N ASP A 712 -13.10 16.50 8.77
CA ASP A 712 -13.78 16.51 7.47
C ASP A 712 -13.94 17.96 6.98
N PRO A 713 -13.28 18.36 5.88
CA PRO A 713 -13.41 19.72 5.39
C PRO A 713 -14.82 20.00 4.83
N MET A 714 -15.62 18.97 4.53
CA MET A 714 -17.00 19.13 4.04
C MET A 714 -18.00 19.34 5.19
N HIS A 715 -17.76 18.72 6.35
CA HIS A 715 -18.68 18.73 7.50
C HIS A 715 -17.94 19.14 8.78
N ARG A 716 -17.98 20.44 9.11
CA ARG A 716 -17.36 20.96 10.35
C ARG A 716 -17.90 20.23 11.58
N GLY A 717 -17.00 19.84 12.48
CA GLY A 717 -17.31 19.08 13.70
C GLY A 717 -17.30 17.56 13.51
N TRP A 718 -17.17 17.08 12.28
CA TRP A 718 -17.01 15.66 11.97
C TRP A 718 -15.57 15.35 11.59
N SER A 719 -15.13 14.12 11.89
CA SER A 719 -13.83 13.62 11.48
C SER A 719 -13.99 12.33 10.67
N VAL A 720 -13.24 12.22 9.58
CA VAL A 720 -13.07 10.97 8.82
C VAL A 720 -12.19 10.01 9.62
N VAL A 721 -12.67 8.78 9.77
CA VAL A 721 -11.90 7.70 10.39
C VAL A 721 -11.01 7.03 9.35
N LEU A 722 -9.73 6.92 9.65
CA LEU A 722 -8.76 6.18 8.85
C LEU A 722 -8.03 5.13 9.70
N SER A 723 -7.72 4.00 9.08
CA SER A 723 -7.00 2.89 9.70
C SER A 723 -5.52 2.97 9.44
N MET A 724 -4.71 2.53 10.41
CA MET A 724 -3.29 2.31 10.19
C MET A 724 -3.03 1.14 9.23
N PRO A 725 -1.87 1.14 8.58
CA PRO A 725 -1.44 0.01 7.80
C PRO A 725 -1.25 -1.26 8.62
N ASN A 726 -1.56 -2.42 8.05
CA ASN A 726 -1.27 -3.72 8.67
C ASN A 726 0.26 -3.93 8.72
N ARG A 727 0.90 -3.57 9.83
CA ARG A 727 2.29 -3.94 10.13
C ARG A 727 2.30 -5.41 10.57
N GLU A 728 2.77 -6.31 9.70
CA GLU A 728 2.91 -7.72 10.05
C GLU A 728 4.10 -7.89 11.00
N TYR A 729 3.78 -8.17 12.27
CA TYR A 729 4.47 -8.92 13.33
C TYR A 729 6.00 -8.94 13.52
N ASN A 730 6.86 -8.35 12.70
CA ASN A 730 8.31 -8.30 12.96
C ASN A 730 9.03 -7.05 12.42
N ASP A 731 8.34 -6.03 11.91
CA ASP A 731 8.98 -4.79 11.41
C ASP A 731 9.44 -3.82 12.54
N VAL A 732 9.70 -4.33 13.75
CA VAL A 732 10.11 -3.52 14.90
C VAL A 732 11.57 -3.81 15.20
N ILE A 733 12.44 -2.81 14.99
CA ILE A 733 13.36 -2.23 16.00
C ILE A 733 14.31 -1.24 15.29
N GLY A 734 14.38 -0.03 15.85
CA GLY A 734 15.54 0.87 15.76
C GLY A 734 15.33 2.13 14.92
N ASP A 735 15.31 3.29 15.58
CA ASP A 735 15.34 4.66 14.99
C ASP A 735 16.59 4.95 14.12
N GLU A 736 17.40 3.95 13.78
CA GLU A 736 18.53 4.04 12.85
C GLU A 736 18.50 3.00 11.71
N VAL A 737 17.50 2.11 11.67
CA VAL A 737 17.30 1.18 10.54
C VAL A 737 16.24 1.77 9.63
N LEU A 738 16.69 2.39 8.54
CA LEU A 738 15.92 2.96 7.43
C LEU A 738 14.54 2.29 7.28
N GLY A 739 13.50 2.95 7.81
CA GLY A 739 12.18 2.40 8.04
C GLY A 739 11.62 1.56 6.89
N ASP A 740 11.58 0.24 7.12
CA ASP A 740 10.90 -0.74 6.29
C ASP A 740 9.40 -0.73 6.55
N VAL A 741 8.75 0.42 6.36
CA VAL A 741 7.29 0.47 6.42
C VAL A 741 6.76 0.03 5.06
N ILE A 742 6.33 -1.23 4.97
CA ILE A 742 5.39 -1.64 3.94
C ILE A 742 4.02 -1.11 4.39
N ILE A 743 3.63 0.03 3.83
CA ILE A 743 2.35 0.69 4.11
C ILE A 743 1.29 0.01 3.25
N GLU A 744 0.41 -0.74 3.90
CA GLU A 744 -0.86 -1.17 3.34
C GLU A 744 -1.98 -0.77 4.31
N CYS A 745 -2.77 0.25 3.97
CA CYS A 745 -3.96 0.61 4.73
C CYS A 745 -5.09 -0.40 4.48
N GLU A 746 -5.94 -0.67 5.49
CA GLU A 746 -7.15 -1.46 5.23
C GLU A 746 -7.98 -0.77 4.12
N PRO A 747 -8.40 -1.53 3.09
CA PRO A 747 -9.17 -0.95 1.99
C PRO A 747 -10.49 -0.40 2.50
N PHE A 748 -10.94 0.71 1.92
CA PHE A 748 -12.30 1.21 2.15
C PHE A 748 -13.26 0.06 1.85
N THR A 749 -13.99 -0.40 2.88
CA THR A 749 -14.72 -1.69 2.87
C THR A 749 -15.95 -1.71 1.96
N ARG A 750 -16.14 -0.69 1.12
CA ARG A 750 -17.18 -0.62 0.10
C ARG A 750 -16.53 -0.44 -1.26
N GLY A 751 -16.92 -1.28 -2.23
CA GLY A 751 -16.38 -1.28 -3.59
C GLY A 751 -16.47 0.09 -4.27
N MET A 752 -15.80 0.26 -5.41
CA MET A 752 -15.76 1.55 -6.10
C MET A 752 -17.18 2.10 -6.34
N PRO A 753 -17.43 3.39 -6.06
CA PRO A 753 -18.73 4.01 -6.28
C PRO A 753 -19.26 3.80 -7.71
N ASN A 754 -20.58 3.61 -7.93
CA ASN A 754 -21.12 3.25 -9.26
C ASN A 754 -21.14 4.44 -10.25
N VAL A 755 -20.84 4.19 -11.53
CA VAL A 755 -20.73 5.17 -12.61
C VAL A 755 -22.08 5.74 -13.04
N ASP A 756 -23.12 4.90 -13.09
CA ASP A 756 -24.44 5.31 -13.60
C ASP A 756 -25.03 6.47 -12.77
N THR A 757 -24.82 6.45 -11.46
CA THR A 757 -25.18 7.55 -10.56
C THR A 757 -24.42 8.85 -10.85
N PHE A 758 -23.25 8.80 -11.50
CA PHE A 758 -22.45 9.99 -11.81
C PHE A 758 -22.86 10.68 -13.10
N ASP A 759 -23.28 9.94 -14.13
CA ASP A 759 -23.80 10.56 -15.35
C ASP A 759 -25.19 11.20 -15.12
N GLU A 760 -26.00 10.66 -14.19
CA GLU A 760 -27.25 11.31 -13.75
C GLU A 760 -26.98 12.67 -13.10
N LEU A 761 -25.93 12.79 -12.28
CA LEU A 761 -25.48 14.05 -11.67
C LEU A 761 -24.98 15.07 -12.71
N VAL A 762 -24.45 14.61 -13.85
CA VAL A 762 -24.02 15.47 -14.97
C VAL A 762 -25.21 15.90 -15.83
N GLY A 763 -26.26 15.08 -15.91
CA GLY A 763 -27.51 15.42 -16.62
C GLY A 763 -28.22 16.66 -16.07
N GLU A 764 -28.03 16.98 -14.79
CA GLU A 764 -28.56 18.20 -14.14
C GLU A 764 -27.67 19.45 -14.37
N LEU A 765 -26.37 19.26 -14.63
CA LEU A 765 -25.39 20.32 -14.91
C LEU A 765 -25.22 20.43 -16.43
N GLY A 766 -26.16 21.12 -17.09
CA GLY A 766 -26.18 21.29 -18.55
C GLY A 766 -24.80 21.57 -19.14
N GLY A 767 -24.46 20.92 -20.26
CA GLY A 767 -23.11 20.67 -20.80
C GLY A 767 -22.14 21.85 -21.05
N GLN A 768 -21.95 22.72 -20.07
CA GLN A 768 -20.94 23.76 -19.99
C GLN A 768 -19.72 23.19 -19.25
N ASN A 769 -18.52 23.36 -19.80
CA ASN A 769 -17.27 22.94 -19.18
C ASN A 769 -16.70 24.05 -18.28
N ILE A 770 -17.19 25.29 -18.43
CA ILE A 770 -16.80 26.40 -17.56
C ILE A 770 -17.41 26.19 -16.18
N ARG A 771 -16.55 26.22 -15.16
CA ARG A 771 -16.95 26.08 -13.77
C ARG A 771 -17.51 27.38 -13.21
N GLY A 772 -18.76 27.34 -12.73
CA GLY A 772 -19.41 28.48 -12.08
C GLY A 772 -18.79 28.82 -10.72
N GLY A 773 -18.80 30.11 -10.34
CA GLY A 773 -18.34 30.57 -9.03
C GLY A 773 -16.82 30.53 -8.80
N CYS A 774 -16.02 30.14 -9.81
CA CYS A 774 -14.57 30.18 -9.76
C CYS A 774 -14.04 31.47 -10.41
N GLU A 775 -13.02 32.06 -9.80
CA GLU A 775 -12.27 33.17 -10.39
C GLU A 775 -11.58 32.73 -11.69
N ASP A 776 -11.46 33.65 -12.65
CA ASP A 776 -10.68 33.37 -13.85
C ASP A 776 -9.18 33.26 -13.55
N ILE A 777 -8.51 32.42 -14.34
CA ILE A 777 -7.07 32.25 -14.28
C ILE A 777 -6.43 33.26 -15.23
N TRP A 778 -5.45 34.01 -14.73
CA TRP A 778 -4.73 35.02 -15.50
C TRP A 778 -3.27 34.60 -15.67
N ILE A 779 -2.81 34.60 -16.92
CA ILE A 779 -1.43 34.31 -17.30
C ILE A 779 -0.82 35.57 -17.89
N GLU A 780 0.37 35.92 -17.42
CA GLU A 780 1.16 37.06 -17.92
C GLU A 780 1.73 36.79 -19.31
#